data_AF-A0A5K7ZQI2-F1
#
_entry.id   AF-A0A5K7ZQI2-F1
#
_cell.length_a   1.000
_cell.length_b   1.000
_cell.length_c   1.000
_cell.angle_alpha   90.00
_cell.angle_beta   90.00
_cell.angle_gamma   90.00
#
_symmetry.space_group_name_H-M   'P 1'
#
loop_
_entity.id
_entity.type
_entity.pdbx_description
1 polymer ?
#
loop_
_entity_poly.entity_id
_entity_poly.type
_entity_poly.pdbx_seq_one_letter_code
_entity_poly.pdbx_strand_id
1 'polypeptide(L)'
;MISGLLAGPSRPGQAFTMPGVNYDGLYKMARRIKACFDKDTGSAPVCLCTDDRAVMAATLLATLAGGPDLFIPHDLSPSTLDEMYAQAGFDRAICPTGDPLPEGVKSIDVTTLSDETESLAGRNDPDPDRTWIHLSAKNPSGETRLWSKTPRNLLAETAYLSDRYKIGSNDRILATIPALDAYGLLFSLLLPLTVSARVVAGHPSSADTLGHQFADAQPTIFVSVPEHYRDLKAAWPAKGVLRLGFSAGEPLPSTDNADFLNATGVNLVEIYGSTATGGIAARCRADGESAFVPYNGIQWRVVGEQLDIRSPFLSAELPTRSSGWLTLDGQVKPNRDNGFMVVENRRPETDSPSKKSDQKALQPIVTFEPSGLRLPLVANRTLHELAADNGIDIRADCGGSGVCGKCRVLVDPAENFSPLTPAELKMLTPEQLADGSRLACQAQATGEGTVTIPDTLAESAETRGKTGISGSYPVDPMIRRLTVASPSPGVKSDNLPESLLDWISNKAEESLATTIDVAALRQLGRYRGNLKGFTLVLHEEAGMRRILEGEQTTSLGFAVDLGTTSVAGYLCNLVTGELLAADACVNPQRRFGEDVISRICRINEKDIYLDQFQRLAAEAINFLMQRCVKQIGVRIDEIDEIAICGNTTMQQVVAGLHPHGLGAFPYFPLILTPPVFSAGDLGLGSDPAVPVLLMPVVSGFVGGDTMAAILADRPHERDEVTLIVDIGTNGELALGNRDGLWVTSCATGPALEGAQISCGMRAISGAIHRVWADDTGLNYDVLGEEVKNRPLGICGSGIIDAIASMRQMGIILPSGRLDETSDQVERDEKGVGRAYTLVPREQSGTGSDISVTLKDVRQIQLAKGALCVGIEFLMRKAGIDQIDRTVLTGAFGAHFNWENALAIGMLPPAVAQSRVVAKDNLAGVGVVMALLDRKLRVEARDLCRRLRYLELATQSDFAMAFAQATMFPDSDT
;
A
#
# COMPACT_ATOMS: atom_id res chain seq x y z
N MET A 1 -39.63 -8.09 -0.28
CA MET A 1 -38.15 -8.09 -0.36
C MET A 1 -37.67 -7.93 -1.79
N ILE A 2 -38.05 -8.82 -2.72
CA ILE A 2 -37.67 -8.73 -4.15
C ILE A 2 -37.95 -7.35 -4.75
N SER A 3 -39.18 -6.83 -4.66
CA SER A 3 -39.51 -5.50 -5.19
C SER A 3 -38.66 -4.38 -4.57
N GLY A 4 -38.24 -4.53 -3.31
CA GLY A 4 -37.35 -3.58 -2.64
C GLY A 4 -35.91 -3.65 -3.17
N LEU A 5 -35.40 -4.86 -3.44
CA LEU A 5 -34.10 -5.03 -4.09
C LEU A 5 -34.09 -4.45 -5.51
N LEU A 6 -35.17 -4.61 -6.27
CA LEU A 6 -35.24 -4.13 -7.66
C LEU A 6 -35.58 -2.64 -7.80
N ALA A 7 -36.17 -2.02 -6.77
CA ALA A 7 -36.48 -0.59 -6.76
C ALA A 7 -35.23 0.30 -6.68
N GLY A 8 -34.10 -0.24 -6.21
CA GLY A 8 -32.85 0.50 -6.06
C GLY A 8 -32.23 0.31 -4.67
N PRO A 9 -30.98 0.75 -4.48
CA PRO A 9 -30.31 0.59 -3.20
C PRO A 9 -30.88 1.54 -2.16
N SER A 10 -31.10 1.05 -0.94
CA SER A 10 -31.53 1.91 0.17
C SER A 10 -30.48 2.94 0.60
N ARG A 11 -29.19 2.66 0.29
CA ARG A 11 -28.03 3.49 0.61
C ARG A 11 -27.07 3.57 -0.60
N PRO A 12 -27.39 4.34 -1.64
CA PRO A 12 -26.62 4.37 -2.90
C PRO A 12 -25.13 4.70 -2.72
N GLY A 13 -24.79 5.67 -1.85
CA GLY A 13 -23.40 6.08 -1.61
C GLY A 13 -22.61 5.15 -0.68
N GLN A 14 -23.23 4.13 -0.09
CA GLN A 14 -22.54 3.19 0.79
C GLN A 14 -21.72 2.19 -0.05
N ALA A 15 -20.51 1.88 0.39
CA ALA A 15 -19.70 0.81 -0.21
C ALA A 15 -20.44 -0.54 -0.14
N PHE A 16 -20.51 -1.27 -1.25
CA PHE A 16 -20.89 -2.68 -1.26
C PHE A 16 -19.65 -3.53 -1.02
N THR A 17 -18.61 -3.40 -1.86
CA THR A 17 -17.30 -4.02 -1.65
C THR A 17 -16.30 -3.04 -1.00
N MET A 18 -15.41 -3.55 -0.14
CA MET A 18 -14.38 -2.77 0.57
C MET A 18 -12.98 -3.34 0.32
N PRO A 19 -12.05 -2.57 -0.28
CA PRO A 19 -12.34 -1.40 -1.13
C PRO A 19 -13.11 -1.82 -2.40
N GLY A 20 -13.77 -0.89 -3.09
CA GLY A 20 -14.43 -1.21 -4.35
C GLY A 20 -15.68 -0.41 -4.65
N VAL A 21 -16.71 -1.10 -5.14
CA VAL A 21 -17.90 -0.52 -5.75
C VAL A 21 -18.92 -0.16 -4.67
N ASN A 22 -19.51 1.04 -4.76
CA ASN A 22 -20.66 1.42 -3.93
C ASN A 22 -21.97 0.88 -4.50
N TYR A 23 -23.05 0.91 -3.71
CA TYR A 23 -24.34 0.38 -4.12
C TYR A 23 -24.89 1.06 -5.39
N ASP A 24 -24.67 2.35 -5.61
CA ASP A 24 -25.07 3.03 -6.85
C ASP A 24 -24.33 2.45 -8.07
N GLY A 25 -23.02 2.29 -7.97
CA GLY A 25 -22.19 1.66 -9.00
C GLY A 25 -22.58 0.22 -9.27
N LEU A 26 -22.90 -0.54 -8.21
CA LEU A 26 -23.37 -1.92 -8.30
C LEU A 26 -24.69 -2.02 -9.08
N TYR A 27 -25.64 -1.13 -8.78
CA TYR A 27 -26.93 -1.10 -9.45
C TYR A 27 -26.84 -0.60 -10.90
N LYS A 28 -25.93 0.35 -11.19
CA LYS A 28 -25.58 0.72 -12.58
C LYS A 28 -25.04 -0.48 -13.35
N MET A 29 -24.12 -1.23 -12.77
CA MET A 29 -23.57 -2.44 -13.37
C MET A 29 -24.67 -3.48 -13.65
N ALA A 30 -25.56 -3.72 -12.69
CA ALA A 30 -26.69 -4.63 -12.85
C ALA A 30 -27.66 -4.20 -13.98
N ARG A 31 -27.89 -2.89 -14.17
CA ARG A 31 -28.69 -2.35 -15.28
C ARG A 31 -28.08 -2.64 -16.64
N ARG A 32 -26.75 -2.49 -16.77
CA ARG A 32 -26.01 -2.82 -18.01
C ARG A 32 -26.12 -4.31 -18.35
N ILE A 33 -25.92 -5.18 -17.36
CA ILE A 33 -26.05 -6.63 -17.52
C ILE A 33 -27.49 -6.99 -17.93
N LYS A 34 -28.49 -6.40 -17.27
CA LYS A 34 -29.89 -6.61 -17.63
C LYS A 34 -30.20 -6.16 -19.06
N ALA A 35 -29.72 -4.99 -19.49
CA ALA A 35 -29.92 -4.50 -20.85
C ALA A 35 -29.32 -5.45 -21.89
N CYS A 36 -28.16 -6.05 -21.59
CA CYS A 36 -27.56 -7.09 -22.42
C CYS A 36 -28.47 -8.32 -22.53
N PHE A 37 -29.06 -8.77 -21.41
CA PHE A 37 -30.01 -9.90 -21.43
C PHE A 37 -31.31 -9.57 -22.18
N ASP A 38 -31.84 -8.35 -22.08
CA ASP A 38 -33.10 -7.96 -22.72
C ASP A 38 -32.97 -7.79 -24.26
N LYS A 39 -31.78 -7.44 -24.77
CA LYS A 39 -31.51 -7.32 -26.21
C LYS A 39 -31.45 -8.67 -26.92
N ASP A 40 -31.12 -9.71 -26.18
CA ASP A 40 -30.88 -11.04 -26.70
C ASP A 40 -32.14 -11.88 -26.44
N THR A 41 -32.95 -12.12 -27.47
CA THR A 41 -34.29 -12.72 -27.35
C THR A 41 -34.30 -14.20 -26.93
N GLY A 42 -33.15 -14.77 -26.59
CA GLY A 42 -32.98 -16.16 -26.15
C GLY A 42 -33.12 -16.35 -24.64
N SER A 43 -33.94 -17.32 -24.23
CA SER A 43 -34.05 -17.77 -22.84
C SER A 43 -32.90 -18.70 -22.40
N ALA A 44 -31.78 -18.69 -23.13
CA ALA A 44 -30.68 -19.60 -22.88
C ALA A 44 -29.98 -19.27 -21.54
N PRO A 45 -29.61 -20.28 -20.73
CA PRO A 45 -28.99 -20.03 -19.43
C PRO A 45 -27.64 -19.34 -19.54
N VAL A 46 -27.25 -18.65 -18.48
CA VAL A 46 -25.96 -17.95 -18.38
C VAL A 46 -25.15 -18.55 -17.24
N CYS A 47 -23.86 -18.80 -17.48
CA CYS A 47 -22.92 -19.19 -16.43
C CYS A 47 -22.21 -17.97 -15.83
N LEU A 48 -21.95 -17.99 -14.54
CA LEU A 48 -21.17 -16.99 -13.84
C LEU A 48 -19.74 -17.50 -13.63
N CYS A 49 -18.79 -16.99 -14.41
CA CYS A 49 -17.41 -17.45 -14.44
C CYS A 49 -16.45 -16.36 -13.90
N THR A 50 -16.70 -15.88 -12.68
CA THR A 50 -15.87 -14.88 -12.02
C THR A 50 -16.00 -14.99 -10.50
N ASP A 51 -14.96 -14.60 -9.77
CA ASP A 51 -14.95 -14.48 -8.30
C ASP A 51 -15.08 -13.02 -7.82
N ASP A 52 -15.25 -12.05 -8.74
CA ASP A 52 -15.48 -10.65 -8.40
C ASP A 52 -16.88 -10.48 -7.78
N ARG A 53 -16.90 -10.23 -6.46
CA ARG A 53 -18.13 -10.09 -5.67
C ARG A 53 -19.07 -9.00 -6.20
N ALA A 54 -18.56 -7.90 -6.76
CA ALA A 54 -19.40 -6.83 -7.29
C ALA A 54 -20.07 -7.27 -8.61
N VAL A 55 -19.31 -7.92 -9.50
CA VAL A 55 -19.85 -8.47 -10.76
C VAL A 55 -20.89 -9.56 -10.47
N MET A 56 -20.60 -10.43 -9.50
CA MET A 56 -21.52 -11.47 -9.05
C MET A 56 -22.82 -10.89 -8.51
N ALA A 57 -22.75 -9.92 -7.59
CA ALA A 57 -23.92 -9.28 -7.03
C ALA A 57 -24.74 -8.52 -8.09
N ALA A 58 -24.07 -7.86 -9.04
CA ALA A 58 -24.73 -7.18 -10.15
C ALA A 58 -25.48 -8.17 -11.07
N THR A 59 -24.86 -9.31 -11.37
CA THR A 59 -25.47 -10.38 -12.18
C THR A 59 -26.67 -11.00 -11.46
N LEU A 60 -26.59 -11.20 -10.14
CA LEU A 60 -27.72 -11.66 -9.33
C LEU A 60 -28.90 -10.69 -9.41
N LEU A 61 -28.67 -9.38 -9.28
CA LEU A 61 -29.72 -8.36 -9.43
C LEU A 61 -30.33 -8.35 -10.83
N ALA A 62 -29.49 -8.43 -11.87
CA ALA A 62 -29.92 -8.43 -13.27
C ALA A 62 -30.79 -9.65 -13.61
N THR A 63 -30.40 -10.84 -13.16
CA THR A 63 -31.17 -12.07 -13.34
C THR A 63 -32.44 -12.05 -12.50
N LEU A 64 -32.40 -11.60 -11.24
CA LEU A 64 -33.59 -11.46 -10.39
C LEU A 64 -34.66 -10.54 -11.02
N ALA A 65 -34.23 -9.52 -11.77
CA ALA A 65 -35.07 -8.60 -12.52
C ALA A 65 -35.69 -9.15 -13.82
N GLY A 66 -35.63 -10.47 -14.03
CA GLY A 66 -36.23 -11.16 -15.17
C GLY A 66 -35.24 -11.61 -16.25
N GLY A 67 -33.94 -11.66 -15.94
CA GLY A 67 -32.93 -12.31 -16.79
C GLY A 67 -32.96 -13.85 -16.72
N PRO A 68 -32.12 -14.53 -17.51
CA PRO A 68 -32.08 -15.99 -17.62
C PRO A 68 -31.69 -16.68 -16.30
N ASP A 69 -31.85 -18.00 -16.27
CA ASP A 69 -31.38 -18.83 -15.16
C ASP A 69 -29.85 -18.77 -15.05
N LEU A 70 -29.36 -18.59 -13.83
CA LEU A 70 -27.95 -18.37 -13.55
C LEU A 70 -27.28 -19.64 -13.03
N PHE A 71 -26.24 -20.10 -13.72
CA PHE A 71 -25.43 -21.22 -13.30
C PHE A 71 -24.19 -20.71 -12.58
N ILE A 72 -23.94 -21.18 -11.36
CA ILE A 72 -22.78 -20.79 -10.56
C ILE A 72 -21.94 -22.04 -10.29
N PRO A 73 -20.70 -22.09 -10.79
CA PRO A 73 -19.81 -23.20 -10.56
C PRO A 73 -19.21 -23.16 -9.15
N HIS A 74 -18.90 -24.32 -8.57
CA HIS A 74 -18.22 -24.39 -7.26
C HIS A 74 -16.74 -24.01 -7.33
N ASP A 75 -16.12 -24.10 -8.50
CA ASP A 75 -14.79 -23.57 -8.81
C ASP A 75 -14.71 -23.13 -10.28
N LEU A 76 -13.74 -22.29 -10.63
CA LEU A 76 -13.56 -21.76 -11.99
C LEU A 76 -12.65 -22.64 -12.86
N SER A 77 -12.43 -23.91 -12.49
CA SER A 77 -11.56 -24.79 -13.28
C SER A 77 -12.22 -25.15 -14.62
N PRO A 78 -11.43 -25.27 -15.72
CA PRO A 78 -11.97 -25.68 -17.01
C PRO A 78 -12.77 -26.99 -16.95
N SER A 79 -12.33 -27.97 -16.15
CA SER A 79 -13.06 -29.23 -15.95
C SER A 79 -14.46 -29.04 -15.38
N THR A 80 -14.61 -28.17 -14.38
CA THR A 80 -15.90 -27.89 -13.75
C THR A 80 -16.82 -27.17 -14.74
N LEU A 81 -16.28 -26.23 -15.52
CA LEU A 81 -17.03 -25.51 -16.54
C LEU A 81 -17.50 -26.43 -17.67
N ASP A 82 -16.66 -27.36 -18.13
CA ASP A 82 -17.01 -28.35 -19.16
C ASP A 82 -18.08 -29.33 -18.67
N GLU A 83 -17.94 -29.85 -17.44
CA GLU A 83 -18.95 -30.71 -16.82
C GLU A 83 -20.30 -30.01 -16.67
N MET A 84 -20.29 -28.74 -16.25
CA MET A 84 -21.51 -27.94 -16.14
C MET A 84 -22.10 -27.61 -17.51
N TYR A 85 -21.28 -27.28 -18.50
CA TYR A 85 -21.73 -27.02 -19.87
C TYR A 85 -22.39 -28.26 -20.47
N ALA A 86 -21.83 -29.45 -20.26
CA ALA A 86 -22.41 -30.72 -20.70
C ALA A 86 -23.78 -31.00 -20.06
N GLN A 87 -24.02 -30.56 -18.82
CA GLN A 87 -25.29 -30.73 -18.11
C GLN A 87 -26.32 -29.64 -18.45
N ALA A 88 -25.88 -28.39 -18.58
CA ALA A 88 -26.74 -27.21 -18.60
C ALA A 88 -26.91 -26.58 -19.99
N GLY A 89 -25.93 -26.73 -20.88
CA GLY A 89 -25.94 -26.16 -22.22
C GLY A 89 -26.03 -24.63 -22.25
N PHE A 90 -25.42 -23.92 -21.29
CA PHE A 90 -25.37 -22.45 -21.31
C PHE A 90 -24.57 -21.96 -22.53
N ASP A 91 -25.06 -20.97 -23.25
CA ASP A 91 -24.41 -20.45 -24.46
C ASP A 91 -23.59 -19.18 -24.19
N ARG A 92 -23.65 -18.66 -22.96
CA ARG A 92 -23.06 -17.40 -22.53
C ARG A 92 -22.50 -17.53 -21.13
N ALA A 93 -21.41 -16.80 -20.86
CA ALA A 93 -20.78 -16.73 -19.54
C ALA A 93 -20.42 -15.30 -19.17
N ILE A 94 -20.68 -14.88 -17.93
CA ILE A 94 -20.15 -13.63 -17.38
C ILE A 94 -18.69 -13.86 -16.98
N CYS A 95 -17.75 -13.29 -17.73
CA CYS A 95 -16.31 -13.34 -17.46
C CYS A 95 -15.57 -12.21 -18.22
N PRO A 96 -14.36 -11.83 -17.79
CA PRO A 96 -13.45 -11.02 -18.60
C PRO A 96 -13.23 -11.57 -20.01
N THR A 97 -12.98 -10.69 -20.96
CA THR A 97 -12.66 -11.09 -22.34
C THR A 97 -11.33 -11.86 -22.37
N GLY A 98 -11.34 -13.08 -22.90
CA GLY A 98 -10.15 -13.90 -23.11
C GLY A 98 -9.97 -15.06 -22.12
N ASP A 99 -10.83 -15.17 -21.11
CA ASP A 99 -10.82 -16.32 -20.20
C ASP A 99 -11.23 -17.62 -20.91
N PRO A 100 -10.65 -18.78 -20.52
CA PRO A 100 -10.95 -20.06 -21.14
C PRO A 100 -12.40 -20.48 -20.83
N LEU A 101 -13.19 -20.69 -21.88
CA LEU A 101 -14.58 -21.14 -21.81
C LEU A 101 -14.79 -22.39 -22.69
N PRO A 102 -15.84 -23.19 -22.42
CA PRO A 102 -16.23 -24.29 -23.30
C PRO A 102 -16.50 -23.81 -24.73
N GLU A 103 -16.23 -24.68 -25.72
CA GLU A 103 -16.37 -24.33 -27.13
C GLU A 103 -17.82 -23.94 -27.48
N GLY A 104 -17.98 -22.76 -28.10
CA GLY A 104 -19.28 -22.21 -28.50
C GLY A 104 -19.92 -21.27 -27.47
N VAL A 105 -19.36 -21.15 -26.26
CA VAL A 105 -19.84 -20.23 -25.22
C VAL A 105 -19.30 -18.82 -25.46
N LYS A 106 -20.18 -17.81 -25.44
CA LYS A 106 -19.81 -16.40 -25.61
C LYS A 106 -19.53 -15.73 -24.26
N SER A 107 -18.41 -15.03 -24.16
CA SER A 107 -18.09 -14.20 -22.98
C SER A 107 -18.90 -12.91 -22.99
N ILE A 108 -19.46 -12.54 -21.83
CA ILE A 108 -20.07 -11.26 -21.54
C ILE A 108 -19.16 -10.52 -20.56
N ASP A 109 -18.33 -9.64 -21.10
CA ASP A 109 -17.46 -8.77 -20.32
C ASP A 109 -18.23 -7.52 -19.88
N VAL A 110 -18.55 -7.46 -18.58
CA VAL A 110 -19.37 -6.40 -17.99
C VAL A 110 -18.75 -5.01 -18.17
N THR A 111 -17.43 -4.91 -18.32
CA THR A 111 -16.73 -3.63 -18.51
C THR A 111 -16.98 -3.02 -19.89
N THR A 112 -17.41 -3.84 -20.86
CA THR A 112 -17.67 -3.42 -22.25
C THR A 112 -19.13 -3.02 -22.50
N LEU A 113 -20.01 -3.23 -21.53
CA LEU A 113 -21.44 -2.97 -21.68
C LEU A 113 -21.79 -1.47 -21.54
N SER A 114 -22.66 -0.97 -22.43
CA SER A 114 -23.15 0.41 -22.44
C SER A 114 -24.25 0.67 -21.42
N ASP A 115 -24.31 1.89 -20.88
CA ASP A 115 -25.43 2.36 -20.03
C ASP A 115 -26.63 2.71 -20.91
N GLU A 116 -27.66 1.87 -20.91
CA GLU A 116 -28.84 2.06 -21.76
C GLU A 116 -30.19 2.00 -21.02
N THR A 117 -30.22 1.52 -19.77
CA THR A 117 -31.47 1.36 -19.00
C THR A 117 -31.50 2.25 -17.76
N GLU A 118 -32.61 2.94 -17.52
CA GLU A 118 -32.78 3.83 -16.36
C GLU A 118 -33.15 3.07 -15.07
N SER A 119 -33.78 1.89 -15.17
CA SER A 119 -34.28 1.11 -14.03
C SER A 119 -34.02 -0.39 -14.17
N LEU A 120 -33.79 -1.06 -13.03
CA LEU A 120 -33.75 -2.52 -12.91
C LEU A 120 -35.15 -3.13 -12.87
N ALA A 121 -36.15 -2.39 -12.36
CA ALA A 121 -37.50 -2.91 -12.23
C ALA A 121 -38.14 -3.07 -13.62
N GLY A 122 -38.48 -4.32 -13.96
CA GLY A 122 -39.24 -4.64 -15.17
C GLY A 122 -40.72 -4.26 -15.07
N ARG A 123 -41.47 -4.41 -16.17
CA ARG A 123 -42.92 -4.13 -16.22
C ARG A 123 -43.77 -5.17 -15.46
N ASN A 124 -43.21 -6.35 -15.18
CA ASN A 124 -43.87 -7.45 -14.46
C ASN A 124 -43.16 -7.71 -13.14
N ASP A 125 -43.92 -8.09 -12.11
CA ASP A 125 -43.34 -8.53 -10.84
C ASP A 125 -42.58 -9.85 -11.01
N PRO A 126 -41.38 -10.01 -10.42
CA PRO A 126 -40.63 -11.26 -10.51
C PRO A 126 -41.35 -12.37 -9.74
N ASP A 127 -41.46 -13.54 -10.37
CA ASP A 127 -42.00 -14.74 -9.72
C ASP A 127 -41.03 -15.23 -8.63
N PRO A 128 -41.44 -15.27 -7.34
CA PRO A 128 -40.58 -15.75 -6.27
C PRO A 128 -40.34 -17.27 -6.29
N ASP A 129 -41.14 -18.03 -7.05
CA ASP A 129 -41.11 -19.49 -7.11
C ASP A 129 -40.50 -20.02 -8.41
N ARG A 130 -40.08 -19.14 -9.34
CA ARG A 130 -39.29 -19.54 -10.50
C ARG A 130 -37.92 -20.06 -10.08
N THR A 131 -37.38 -21.00 -10.83
CA THR A 131 -35.94 -21.30 -10.77
C THR A 131 -35.16 -20.04 -11.12
N TRP A 132 -34.13 -19.73 -10.33
CA TRP A 132 -33.31 -18.53 -10.50
C TRP A 132 -31.84 -18.88 -10.60
N ILE A 133 -31.34 -19.74 -9.70
CA ILE A 133 -29.93 -20.10 -9.63
C ILE A 133 -29.77 -21.63 -9.60
N HIS A 134 -28.76 -22.13 -10.32
CA HIS A 134 -28.26 -23.49 -10.22
C HIS A 134 -26.86 -23.46 -9.61
N LEU A 135 -26.72 -23.97 -8.39
CA LEU A 135 -25.43 -24.07 -7.71
C LEU A 135 -24.83 -25.44 -7.97
N SER A 136 -23.59 -25.50 -8.44
CA SER A 136 -22.88 -26.77 -8.52
C SER A 136 -22.20 -27.11 -7.19
N ALA A 137 -22.11 -28.40 -6.89
CA ALA A 137 -21.39 -28.93 -5.74
C ALA A 137 -20.92 -30.36 -6.03
N LYS A 138 -19.75 -30.75 -5.50
CA LYS A 138 -19.28 -32.13 -5.61
C LYS A 138 -20.02 -33.04 -4.64
N ASN A 139 -20.49 -34.19 -5.12
CA ASN A 139 -20.97 -35.25 -4.26
C ASN A 139 -19.78 -36.04 -3.65
N PRO A 140 -20.01 -36.91 -2.64
CA PRO A 140 -18.94 -37.73 -2.04
C PRO A 140 -18.24 -38.69 -3.02
N SER A 141 -18.85 -39.00 -4.18
CA SER A 141 -18.24 -39.78 -5.25
C SER A 141 -17.43 -38.93 -6.24
N GLY A 142 -17.36 -37.61 -6.05
CA GLY A 142 -16.56 -36.68 -6.85
C GLY A 142 -17.26 -36.10 -8.08
N GLU A 143 -18.52 -36.47 -8.34
CA GLU A 143 -19.30 -35.96 -9.47
C GLU A 143 -19.94 -34.60 -9.14
N THR A 144 -19.95 -33.71 -10.13
CA THR A 144 -20.60 -32.41 -10.04
C THR A 144 -22.12 -32.55 -10.16
N ARG A 145 -22.85 -32.13 -9.11
CA ARG A 145 -24.31 -32.08 -9.09
C ARG A 145 -24.80 -30.63 -9.03
N LEU A 146 -25.87 -30.35 -9.77
CA LEU A 146 -26.54 -29.06 -9.78
C LEU A 146 -27.75 -29.04 -8.83
N TRP A 147 -27.88 -27.96 -8.08
CA TRP A 147 -28.98 -27.73 -7.14
C TRP A 147 -29.72 -26.45 -7.53
N SER A 148 -30.99 -26.58 -7.90
CA SER A 148 -31.83 -25.44 -8.28
C SER A 148 -32.33 -24.71 -7.03
N LYS A 149 -32.32 -23.38 -7.10
CA LYS A 149 -32.79 -22.48 -6.06
C LYS A 149 -33.72 -21.41 -6.66
N THR A 150 -34.82 -21.15 -5.96
CA THR A 150 -35.74 -20.06 -6.25
C THR A 150 -35.37 -18.81 -5.44
N PRO A 151 -35.86 -17.61 -5.83
CA PRO A 151 -35.73 -16.42 -4.99
C PRO A 151 -36.30 -16.62 -3.59
N ARG A 152 -37.41 -17.37 -3.45
CA ARG A 152 -37.98 -17.72 -2.15
C ARG A 152 -37.01 -18.54 -1.30
N ASN A 153 -36.32 -19.53 -1.87
CA ASN A 153 -35.39 -20.36 -1.10
C ASN A 153 -34.30 -19.53 -0.45
N LEU A 154 -33.63 -18.67 -1.24
CA LEU A 154 -32.45 -17.95 -0.81
C LEU A 154 -32.77 -16.71 0.03
N LEU A 155 -33.77 -15.91 -0.38
CA LEU A 155 -34.10 -14.68 0.34
C LEU A 155 -34.77 -14.94 1.69
N ALA A 156 -35.50 -16.05 1.85
CA ALA A 156 -36.06 -16.43 3.14
C ALA A 156 -34.95 -16.74 4.17
N GLU A 157 -33.85 -17.35 3.74
CA GLU A 157 -32.68 -17.60 4.61
C GLU A 157 -32.00 -16.29 5.03
N THR A 158 -31.79 -15.36 4.08
CA THR A 158 -31.23 -14.03 4.41
C THR A 158 -32.10 -13.25 5.40
N ALA A 159 -33.43 -13.33 5.27
CA ALA A 159 -34.38 -12.67 6.17
C ALA A 159 -34.25 -13.22 7.59
N TYR A 160 -34.11 -14.55 7.73
CA TYR A 160 -33.89 -15.17 9.03
C TYR A 160 -32.56 -14.72 9.66
N LEU A 161 -31.45 -14.76 8.91
CA LEU A 161 -30.14 -14.36 9.42
C LEU A 161 -30.12 -12.90 9.87
N SER A 162 -30.71 -12.01 9.06
CA SER A 162 -30.82 -10.59 9.41
C SER A 162 -31.64 -10.38 10.67
N ASP A 163 -32.81 -11.02 10.80
CA ASP A 163 -33.66 -10.83 11.98
C ASP A 163 -33.07 -11.46 13.25
N ARG A 164 -32.56 -12.70 13.17
CA ARG A 164 -32.03 -13.44 14.33
C ARG A 164 -30.78 -12.80 14.92
N TYR A 165 -29.88 -12.33 14.06
CA TYR A 165 -28.58 -11.80 14.45
C TYR A 165 -28.46 -10.28 14.30
N LYS A 166 -29.58 -9.61 13.98
CA LYS A 166 -29.68 -8.16 13.79
C LYS A 166 -28.63 -7.63 12.82
N ILE A 167 -28.42 -8.36 11.72
CA ILE A 167 -27.49 -7.98 10.66
C ILE A 167 -28.11 -6.88 9.82
N GLY A 168 -27.38 -5.77 9.68
CA GLY A 168 -27.90 -4.54 9.09
C GLY A 168 -26.83 -3.76 8.34
N SER A 169 -27.23 -2.58 7.84
CA SER A 169 -26.37 -1.74 7.00
C SER A 169 -25.11 -1.17 7.66
N ASN A 170 -24.95 -1.32 8.98
CA ASN A 170 -23.73 -0.92 9.68
C ASN A 170 -22.68 -2.04 9.72
N ASP A 171 -23.05 -3.25 9.28
CA ASP A 171 -22.16 -4.40 9.34
C ASP A 171 -21.17 -4.43 8.19
N ARG A 172 -20.01 -5.00 8.51
CA ARG A 172 -18.88 -5.23 7.62
C ARG A 172 -18.54 -6.71 7.68
N ILE A 173 -18.73 -7.41 6.57
CA ILE A 173 -18.65 -8.87 6.49
C ILE A 173 -17.33 -9.26 5.82
N LEU A 174 -16.54 -10.04 6.55
CA LEU A 174 -15.37 -10.74 6.02
C LEU A 174 -15.68 -12.22 5.91
N ALA A 175 -15.54 -12.78 4.71
CA ALA A 175 -15.80 -14.19 4.43
C ALA A 175 -14.61 -14.83 3.73
N THR A 176 -14.07 -15.91 4.32
CA THR A 176 -13.06 -16.78 3.69
C THR A 176 -13.68 -17.90 2.88
N ILE A 177 -15.01 -18.04 2.89
CA ILE A 177 -15.70 -19.03 2.07
C ILE A 177 -15.88 -18.40 0.68
N PRO A 178 -15.49 -19.06 -0.43
CA PRO A 178 -15.59 -18.49 -1.77
C PRO A 178 -17.04 -18.10 -2.08
N ALA A 179 -17.26 -16.97 -2.76
CA ALA A 179 -18.62 -16.53 -3.11
C ALA A 179 -19.35 -17.49 -4.07
N LEU A 180 -18.60 -18.41 -4.69
CA LEU A 180 -19.07 -19.51 -5.52
C LEU A 180 -19.69 -20.66 -4.70
N ASP A 181 -19.33 -20.80 -3.43
CA ASP A 181 -19.94 -21.74 -2.50
C ASP A 181 -21.26 -21.18 -1.93
N ALA A 182 -22.20 -22.05 -1.55
CA ALA A 182 -23.51 -21.67 -1.04
C ALA A 182 -23.46 -20.69 0.14
N TYR A 183 -22.55 -20.91 1.11
CA TYR A 183 -22.46 -20.02 2.28
C TYR A 183 -21.68 -18.75 1.97
N GLY A 184 -20.68 -18.81 1.09
CA GLY A 184 -20.00 -17.62 0.60
C GLY A 184 -20.93 -16.72 -0.21
N LEU A 185 -21.76 -17.28 -1.09
CA LEU A 185 -22.85 -16.60 -1.83
C LEU A 185 -23.83 -15.94 -0.86
N LEU A 186 -24.27 -16.68 0.16
CA LEU A 186 -25.23 -16.20 1.15
C LEU A 186 -24.67 -14.99 1.93
N PHE A 187 -23.49 -15.12 2.53
CA PHE A 187 -22.93 -14.10 3.42
C PHE A 187 -22.20 -12.97 2.70
N SER A 188 -21.64 -13.22 1.51
CA SER A 188 -20.84 -12.22 0.79
C SER A 188 -21.64 -11.46 -0.26
N LEU A 189 -22.78 -11.99 -0.72
CA LEU A 189 -23.56 -11.38 -1.81
C LEU A 189 -25.02 -11.14 -1.39
N LEU A 190 -25.77 -12.20 -1.09
CA LEU A 190 -27.23 -12.11 -0.90
C LEU A 190 -27.62 -11.35 0.38
N LEU A 191 -27.01 -11.66 1.51
CA LEU A 191 -27.29 -11.00 2.78
C LEU A 191 -26.87 -9.51 2.75
N PRO A 192 -25.67 -9.14 2.28
CA PRO A 192 -25.33 -7.73 2.12
C PRO A 192 -26.29 -6.98 1.19
N LEU A 193 -26.71 -7.57 0.07
CA LEU A 193 -27.70 -6.96 -0.84
C LEU A 193 -29.03 -6.63 -0.12
N THR A 194 -29.54 -7.54 0.72
CA THR A 194 -30.85 -7.36 1.37
C THR A 194 -30.82 -6.37 2.54
N VAL A 195 -29.69 -6.24 3.24
CA VAL A 195 -29.57 -5.39 4.43
C VAL A 195 -28.72 -4.13 4.22
N SER A 196 -28.19 -3.93 3.02
CA SER A 196 -27.26 -2.86 2.67
C SER A 196 -25.97 -2.86 3.50
N ALA A 197 -25.47 -4.05 3.87
CA ALA A 197 -24.20 -4.22 4.59
C ALA A 197 -22.99 -4.16 3.63
N ARG A 198 -21.78 -4.06 4.17
CA ARG A 198 -20.56 -3.99 3.37
C ARG A 198 -19.83 -5.33 3.40
N VAL A 199 -19.20 -5.72 2.31
CA VAL A 199 -18.41 -6.94 2.20
C VAL A 199 -16.96 -6.60 1.86
N VAL A 200 -16.00 -7.31 2.44
CA VAL A 200 -14.59 -7.20 2.00
C VAL A 200 -14.47 -7.76 0.58
N ALA A 201 -13.74 -7.07 -0.31
CA ALA A 201 -13.64 -7.47 -1.72
C ALA A 201 -12.81 -8.75 -1.89
N GLY A 202 -11.67 -8.81 -1.20
CA GLY A 202 -10.74 -9.93 -1.30
C GLY A 202 -11.29 -11.24 -0.70
N HIS A 203 -10.78 -12.35 -1.23
CA HIS A 203 -10.98 -13.68 -0.67
C HIS A 203 -9.68 -14.14 -0.03
N PRO A 204 -9.48 -13.91 1.28
CA PRO A 204 -8.23 -14.27 1.93
C PRO A 204 -8.21 -15.78 2.21
N SER A 205 -7.10 -16.42 1.85
CA SER A 205 -6.87 -17.86 2.01
C SER A 205 -5.67 -18.18 2.91
N SER A 206 -5.02 -17.18 3.49
CA SER A 206 -3.88 -17.35 4.40
C SER A 206 -4.03 -16.53 5.69
N ALA A 207 -3.36 -16.94 6.76
CA ALA A 207 -3.40 -16.24 8.04
C ALA A 207 -2.90 -14.79 7.96
N ASP A 208 -1.84 -14.52 7.18
CA ASP A 208 -1.27 -13.18 7.02
C ASP A 208 -2.20 -12.24 6.24
N THR A 209 -2.83 -12.73 5.16
CA THR A 209 -3.81 -11.94 4.40
C THR A 209 -5.07 -11.66 5.21
N LEU A 210 -5.46 -12.58 6.09
CA LEU A 210 -6.57 -12.39 7.03
C LEU A 210 -6.26 -11.32 8.09
N GLY A 211 -5.05 -11.33 8.67
CA GLY A 211 -4.63 -10.32 9.66
C GLY A 211 -4.71 -8.89 9.11
N HIS A 212 -4.20 -8.67 7.88
CA HIS A 212 -4.32 -7.38 7.20
C HIS A 212 -5.77 -6.99 6.94
N GLN A 213 -6.62 -7.92 6.48
CA GLN A 213 -8.03 -7.62 6.24
C GLN A 213 -8.81 -7.32 7.53
N PHE A 214 -8.45 -7.91 8.66
CA PHE A 214 -9.00 -7.52 9.96
C PHE A 214 -8.62 -6.09 10.33
N ALA A 215 -7.36 -5.69 10.09
CA ALA A 215 -6.87 -4.34 10.37
C ALA A 215 -7.54 -3.30 9.45
N ASP A 216 -7.57 -3.55 8.14
CA ASP A 216 -8.04 -2.62 7.12
C ASP A 216 -9.56 -2.47 7.09
N ALA A 217 -10.28 -3.60 7.09
CA ALA A 217 -11.73 -3.59 6.91
C ALA A 217 -12.50 -3.51 8.23
N GLN A 218 -11.84 -3.76 9.38
CA GLN A 218 -12.44 -3.78 10.72
C GLN A 218 -13.78 -4.54 10.72
N PRO A 219 -13.84 -5.79 10.22
CA PRO A 219 -15.10 -6.48 10.00
C PRO A 219 -15.85 -6.67 11.32
N THR A 220 -17.16 -6.46 11.31
CA THR A 220 -18.04 -6.73 12.45
C THR A 220 -18.54 -8.18 12.45
N ILE A 221 -18.50 -8.84 11.29
CA ILE A 221 -18.93 -10.22 11.09
C ILE A 221 -17.84 -10.98 10.36
N PHE A 222 -17.44 -12.14 10.90
CA PHE A 222 -16.50 -13.05 10.27
C PHE A 222 -17.16 -14.39 9.96
N VAL A 223 -17.00 -14.88 8.73
CA VAL A 223 -17.62 -16.12 8.24
C VAL A 223 -16.53 -17.01 7.65
N SER A 224 -16.39 -18.22 8.19
CA SER A 224 -15.27 -19.09 7.85
C SER A 224 -15.59 -20.57 8.04
N VAL A 225 -14.62 -21.43 7.76
CA VAL A 225 -14.66 -22.88 7.98
C VAL A 225 -13.76 -23.25 9.17
N PRO A 226 -13.97 -24.40 9.84
CA PRO A 226 -13.16 -24.80 11.01
C PRO A 226 -11.65 -24.79 10.78
N GLU A 227 -11.18 -25.18 9.59
CA GLU A 227 -9.75 -25.15 9.24
C GLU A 227 -9.14 -23.76 9.39
N HIS A 228 -9.74 -22.74 8.79
CA HIS A 228 -9.22 -21.38 8.86
C HIS A 228 -9.24 -20.80 10.29
N TYR A 229 -10.21 -21.18 11.14
CA TYR A 229 -10.19 -20.77 12.55
C TYR A 229 -8.96 -21.32 13.30
N ARG A 230 -8.46 -22.50 12.92
CA ARG A 230 -7.24 -23.09 13.48
C ARG A 230 -5.99 -22.41 12.96
N ASP A 231 -5.94 -22.12 11.65
CA ASP A 231 -4.79 -21.48 11.03
C ASP A 231 -4.63 -20.02 11.51
N LEU A 232 -5.73 -19.38 11.92
CA LEU A 232 -5.76 -18.02 12.43
C LEU A 232 -5.32 -17.84 13.89
N LYS A 233 -4.95 -18.91 14.63
CA LYS A 233 -4.68 -18.83 16.08
C LYS A 233 -3.63 -17.77 16.47
N ALA A 234 -2.68 -17.44 15.58
CA ALA A 234 -1.66 -16.42 15.81
C ALA A 234 -2.06 -14.99 15.37
N ALA A 235 -3.16 -14.84 14.62
CA ALA A 235 -3.53 -13.62 13.91
C ALA A 235 -4.99 -13.19 14.17
N TRP A 236 -5.60 -13.64 15.27
CA TRP A 236 -6.96 -13.25 15.61
C TRP A 236 -7.12 -11.74 15.85
N PRO A 237 -8.28 -11.16 15.49
CA PRO A 237 -8.54 -9.75 15.74
C PRO A 237 -8.65 -9.47 17.25
N ALA A 238 -8.30 -8.24 17.63
CA ALA A 238 -8.47 -7.78 19.00
C ALA A 238 -9.94 -7.84 19.45
N LYS A 239 -10.15 -7.96 20.77
CA LYS A 239 -11.49 -7.96 21.37
C LYS A 239 -12.26 -6.68 21.00
N GLY A 240 -13.52 -6.85 20.61
CA GLY A 240 -14.41 -5.75 20.24
C GLY A 240 -14.39 -5.36 18.76
N VAL A 241 -13.50 -5.93 17.94
CA VAL A 241 -13.56 -5.76 16.47
C VAL A 241 -14.77 -6.49 15.89
N LEU A 242 -14.91 -7.77 16.26
CA LEU A 242 -16.02 -8.61 15.83
C LEU A 242 -17.20 -8.50 16.80
N ARG A 243 -18.41 -8.67 16.25
CA ARG A 243 -19.64 -8.90 17.02
C ARG A 243 -20.26 -10.27 16.76
N LEU A 244 -19.99 -10.89 15.60
CA LEU A 244 -20.47 -12.22 15.22
C LEU A 244 -19.36 -13.00 14.50
N GLY A 245 -19.28 -14.29 14.79
CA GLY A 245 -18.51 -15.26 14.04
C GLY A 245 -19.40 -16.42 13.59
N PHE A 246 -19.24 -16.87 12.35
CA PHE A 246 -19.99 -18.00 11.79
C PHE A 246 -19.04 -19.08 11.28
N SER A 247 -19.33 -20.34 11.63
CA SER A 247 -18.66 -21.52 11.09
C SER A 247 -19.64 -22.33 10.27
N ALA A 248 -19.30 -22.63 9.02
CA ALA A 248 -20.14 -23.41 8.11
C ALA A 248 -19.31 -24.47 7.36
N GLY A 249 -19.99 -25.42 6.71
CA GLY A 249 -19.37 -26.43 5.85
C GLY A 249 -18.92 -27.72 6.56
N GLU A 250 -18.37 -27.62 7.76
CA GLU A 250 -17.84 -28.78 8.50
C GLU A 250 -18.16 -28.72 10.01
N PRO A 251 -18.17 -29.86 10.72
CA PRO A 251 -18.29 -29.89 12.17
C PRO A 251 -17.17 -29.08 12.85
N LEU A 252 -17.54 -28.10 13.67
CA LEU A 252 -16.57 -27.29 14.41
C LEU A 252 -16.10 -28.03 15.67
N PRO A 253 -14.78 -28.29 15.83
CA PRO A 253 -14.22 -28.82 17.06
C PRO A 253 -14.50 -27.88 18.25
N SER A 254 -14.86 -28.45 19.40
CA SER A 254 -15.20 -27.64 20.59
C SER A 254 -14.03 -26.78 21.08
N THR A 255 -12.79 -27.23 20.86
CA THR A 255 -11.56 -26.50 21.19
C THR A 255 -11.41 -25.23 20.37
N ASP A 256 -11.73 -25.26 19.08
CA ASP A 256 -11.51 -24.11 18.20
C ASP A 256 -12.48 -22.97 18.52
N ASN A 257 -13.73 -23.30 18.88
CA ASN A 257 -14.66 -22.29 19.39
C ASN A 257 -14.19 -21.68 20.72
N ALA A 258 -13.70 -22.51 21.65
CA ALA A 258 -13.24 -22.04 22.94
C ALA A 258 -12.03 -21.10 22.80
N ASP A 259 -11.07 -21.47 21.95
CA ASP A 259 -9.89 -20.65 21.74
C ASP A 259 -10.25 -19.32 21.04
N PHE A 260 -11.11 -19.36 20.01
CA PHE A 260 -11.59 -18.17 19.31
C PHE A 260 -12.35 -17.21 20.24
N LEU A 261 -13.22 -17.74 21.10
CA LEU A 261 -13.94 -16.95 22.10
C LEU A 261 -12.97 -16.30 23.11
N ASN A 262 -11.98 -17.05 23.58
CA ASN A 262 -11.00 -16.53 24.54
C ASN A 262 -10.22 -15.34 23.97
N ALA A 263 -9.85 -15.42 22.69
CA ALA A 263 -9.06 -14.39 22.02
C ALA A 263 -9.89 -13.18 21.59
N THR A 264 -11.05 -13.39 20.96
CA THR A 264 -11.82 -12.31 20.32
C THR A 264 -12.97 -11.80 21.18
N GLY A 265 -13.39 -12.55 22.19
CA GLY A 265 -14.60 -12.28 22.97
C GLY A 265 -15.90 -12.57 22.21
N VAL A 266 -15.83 -13.20 21.04
CA VAL A 266 -16.98 -13.54 20.19
C VAL A 266 -17.11 -15.05 20.06
N ASN A 267 -18.34 -15.54 20.19
CA ASN A 267 -18.66 -16.95 20.05
C ASN A 267 -18.90 -17.32 18.58
N LEU A 268 -18.56 -18.54 18.19
CA LEU A 268 -18.86 -19.04 16.85
C LEU A 268 -20.25 -19.65 16.79
N VAL A 269 -21.04 -19.17 15.84
CA VAL A 269 -22.33 -19.75 15.46
C VAL A 269 -22.06 -20.82 14.42
N GLU A 270 -22.33 -22.07 14.77
CA GLU A 270 -22.23 -23.19 13.84
C GLU A 270 -23.52 -23.34 13.03
N ILE A 271 -23.41 -23.37 11.71
CA ILE A 271 -24.54 -23.56 10.80
C ILE A 271 -24.63 -25.03 10.38
N TYR A 272 -25.81 -25.63 10.55
CA TYR A 272 -26.12 -26.96 10.07
C TYR A 272 -26.96 -26.86 8.79
N GLY A 273 -26.45 -27.44 7.70
CA GLY A 273 -27.08 -27.43 6.39
C GLY A 273 -26.09 -27.75 5.27
N SER A 274 -26.59 -27.84 4.04
CA SER A 274 -25.80 -28.05 2.82
C SER A 274 -26.26 -27.12 1.70
N THR A 275 -25.53 -27.10 0.58
CA THR A 275 -25.95 -26.40 -0.65
C THR A 275 -27.39 -26.75 -1.05
N ALA A 276 -27.79 -28.01 -0.90
CA ALA A 276 -29.12 -28.49 -1.26
C ALA A 276 -30.22 -28.02 -0.28
N THR A 277 -29.94 -27.98 1.03
CA THR A 277 -30.95 -27.67 2.05
C THR A 277 -30.98 -26.20 2.46
N GLY A 278 -29.92 -25.43 2.19
CA GLY A 278 -29.64 -24.18 2.91
C GLY A 278 -29.28 -24.43 4.38
N GLY A 279 -28.95 -23.38 5.12
CA GLY A 279 -28.82 -23.44 6.57
C GLY A 279 -30.17 -23.68 7.21
N ILE A 280 -30.32 -24.78 7.96
CA ILE A 280 -31.61 -25.20 8.54
C ILE A 280 -31.64 -25.10 10.07
N ALA A 281 -30.48 -25.11 10.71
CA ALA A 281 -30.35 -24.99 12.15
C ALA A 281 -29.01 -24.35 12.49
N ALA A 282 -28.91 -23.76 13.68
CA ALA A 282 -27.63 -23.27 14.21
C ALA A 282 -27.47 -23.64 15.68
N ARG A 283 -26.23 -23.60 16.16
CA ARG A 283 -25.93 -23.64 17.60
C ARG A 283 -24.80 -22.69 17.97
N CYS A 284 -24.77 -22.28 19.23
CA CYS A 284 -23.70 -21.48 19.80
C CYS A 284 -23.19 -22.11 21.11
N ARG A 285 -22.05 -22.83 21.06
CA ARG A 285 -21.62 -23.71 22.17
C ARG A 285 -21.36 -22.98 23.49
N ALA A 286 -20.85 -21.75 23.45
CA ALA A 286 -20.60 -21.00 24.70
C ALA A 286 -21.85 -20.43 25.38
N ASP A 287 -23.01 -20.46 24.71
CA ASP A 287 -24.31 -20.17 25.33
C ASP A 287 -24.86 -21.39 26.09
N GLY A 288 -24.05 -22.47 26.21
CA GLY A 288 -24.44 -23.73 26.83
C GLY A 288 -25.24 -24.65 25.90
N GLU A 289 -25.37 -24.30 24.62
CA GLU A 289 -26.14 -25.06 23.64
C GLU A 289 -25.40 -26.34 23.23
N SER A 290 -25.91 -27.49 23.65
CA SER A 290 -25.43 -28.81 23.22
C SER A 290 -26.11 -29.31 21.93
N ALA A 291 -27.20 -28.66 21.53
CA ALA A 291 -28.05 -29.07 20.41
C ALA A 291 -28.18 -27.97 19.36
N PHE A 292 -28.40 -28.37 18.11
CA PHE A 292 -28.81 -27.48 17.04
C PHE A 292 -30.27 -27.08 17.19
N VAL A 293 -30.51 -25.78 17.08
CA VAL A 293 -31.84 -25.17 17.11
C VAL A 293 -32.26 -24.83 15.67
N PRO A 294 -33.33 -25.45 15.15
CA PRO A 294 -33.84 -25.15 13.82
C PRO A 294 -34.28 -23.70 13.68
N TYR A 295 -34.11 -23.14 12.48
CA TYR A 295 -34.50 -21.76 12.21
C TYR A 295 -36.01 -21.59 12.36
N ASN A 296 -36.42 -20.40 12.81
CA ASN A 296 -37.83 -20.03 12.89
C ASN A 296 -38.47 -20.12 11.51
N GLY A 297 -39.52 -20.93 11.39
CA GLY A 297 -40.20 -21.22 10.12
C GLY A 297 -39.85 -22.57 9.50
N ILE A 298 -38.82 -23.26 10.00
CA ILE A 298 -38.56 -24.66 9.64
C ILE A 298 -39.34 -25.58 10.59
N GLN A 299 -40.14 -26.46 10.00
CA GLN A 299 -40.76 -27.53 10.76
C GLN A 299 -39.83 -28.72 10.77
N TRP A 300 -39.70 -29.35 11.93
CA TRP A 300 -38.77 -30.46 12.10
C TRP A 300 -39.33 -31.47 13.09
N ARG A 301 -38.87 -32.71 12.98
CA ARG A 301 -39.14 -33.78 13.94
C ARG A 301 -38.05 -34.83 13.83
N VAL A 302 -37.80 -35.55 14.91
CA VAL A 302 -36.96 -36.76 14.89
C VAL A 302 -37.87 -37.97 14.76
N VAL A 303 -37.69 -38.77 13.71
CA VAL A 303 -38.42 -40.03 13.50
C VAL A 303 -37.42 -41.18 13.56
N GLY A 304 -37.50 -41.99 14.61
CA GLY A 304 -36.46 -42.96 14.93
C GLY A 304 -35.17 -42.24 15.33
N GLU A 305 -34.14 -42.31 14.49
CA GLU A 305 -32.87 -41.60 14.65
C GLU A 305 -32.58 -40.64 13.48
N GLN A 306 -33.56 -40.35 12.62
CA GLN A 306 -33.37 -39.47 11.46
C GLN A 306 -34.10 -38.14 11.64
N LEU A 307 -33.55 -37.09 11.02
CA LEU A 307 -34.14 -35.75 11.05
C LEU A 307 -35.08 -35.57 9.85
N ASP A 308 -36.37 -35.42 10.13
CA ASP A 308 -37.37 -35.00 9.15
C ASP A 308 -37.51 -33.48 9.22
N ILE A 309 -37.41 -32.78 8.08
CA ILE A 309 -37.60 -31.33 7.96
C ILE A 309 -38.62 -30.96 6.87
N ARG A 310 -39.28 -29.82 7.05
CA ARG A 310 -40.00 -29.09 6.01
C ARG A 310 -39.54 -27.64 6.06
N SER A 311 -38.84 -27.22 5.02
CA SER A 311 -38.17 -25.92 4.94
C SER A 311 -38.48 -25.24 3.61
N PRO A 312 -38.66 -23.91 3.60
CA PRO A 312 -38.78 -23.15 2.36
C PRO A 312 -37.45 -23.00 1.62
N PHE A 313 -36.32 -23.52 2.14
CA PHE A 313 -34.98 -23.37 1.55
C PHE A 313 -34.56 -24.53 0.64
N LEU A 314 -35.35 -25.61 0.62
CA LEU A 314 -35.00 -26.86 -0.06
C LEU A 314 -34.92 -26.68 -1.58
N SER A 315 -33.85 -27.22 -2.17
CA SER A 315 -33.72 -27.35 -3.62
C SER A 315 -34.73 -28.34 -4.20
N ALA A 316 -35.14 -28.08 -5.45
CA ALA A 316 -36.19 -28.85 -6.12
C ALA A 316 -35.84 -30.33 -6.33
N GLU A 317 -34.55 -30.66 -6.43
CA GLU A 317 -34.05 -32.01 -6.67
C GLU A 317 -34.05 -32.90 -5.41
N LEU A 318 -34.36 -32.35 -4.24
CA LEU A 318 -34.43 -33.12 -3.00
C LEU A 318 -35.72 -33.96 -2.97
N PRO A 319 -35.64 -35.24 -2.59
CA PRO A 319 -36.77 -36.17 -2.63
C PRO A 319 -37.75 -35.91 -1.47
N THR A 320 -38.54 -34.84 -1.57
CA THR A 320 -39.59 -34.53 -0.60
C THR A 320 -40.81 -35.43 -0.80
N ARG A 321 -41.43 -35.85 0.31
CA ARG A 321 -42.72 -36.55 0.29
C ARG A 321 -43.82 -35.60 -0.18
N SER A 322 -44.97 -36.12 -0.62
CA SER A 322 -46.13 -35.30 -1.01
C SER A 322 -46.63 -34.34 0.09
N SER A 323 -46.31 -34.61 1.35
CA SER A 323 -46.58 -33.76 2.51
C SER A 323 -45.55 -32.64 2.73
N GLY A 324 -44.52 -32.56 1.89
CA GLY A 324 -43.43 -31.57 1.95
C GLY A 324 -42.28 -31.93 2.91
N TRP A 325 -42.29 -33.13 3.49
CA TRP A 325 -41.23 -33.58 4.42
C TRP A 325 -40.05 -34.21 3.68
N LEU A 326 -38.85 -33.81 4.04
CA LEU A 326 -37.57 -34.39 3.64
C LEU A 326 -36.93 -35.09 4.83
N THR A 327 -36.46 -36.31 4.65
CA THR A 327 -35.62 -37.01 5.64
C THR A 327 -34.16 -36.78 5.29
N LEU A 328 -33.37 -36.28 6.24
CA LEU A 328 -31.93 -36.09 6.05
C LEU A 328 -31.15 -37.33 6.47
N ASP A 329 -30.05 -37.56 5.76
CA ASP A 329 -29.06 -38.57 6.13
C ASP A 329 -28.27 -38.14 7.37
N GLY A 330 -27.90 -39.12 8.20
CA GLY A 330 -27.23 -38.90 9.49
C GLY A 330 -28.13 -39.19 10.68
N GLN A 331 -27.53 -39.64 11.77
CA GLN A 331 -28.23 -39.96 13.01
C GLN A 331 -28.34 -38.73 13.90
N VAL A 332 -29.53 -38.48 14.44
CA VAL A 332 -29.79 -37.40 15.40
C VAL A 332 -30.55 -37.90 16.64
N LYS A 333 -30.40 -37.19 17.74
CA LYS A 333 -31.16 -37.40 18.99
C LYS A 333 -31.92 -36.13 19.37
N PRO A 334 -33.17 -36.23 19.86
CA PRO A 334 -33.91 -35.06 20.33
C PRO A 334 -33.27 -34.50 21.62
N ASN A 335 -33.24 -33.17 21.75
CA ASN A 335 -32.88 -32.49 22.99
C ASN A 335 -34.14 -32.04 23.76
N ARG A 336 -34.06 -32.00 25.10
CA ARG A 336 -35.19 -31.65 25.98
C ARG A 336 -35.64 -30.19 25.83
N ASP A 337 -34.72 -29.29 25.46
CA ASP A 337 -34.93 -27.84 25.45
C ASP A 337 -35.12 -27.26 24.03
N ASN A 338 -35.83 -27.99 23.16
CA ASN A 338 -36.13 -27.61 21.77
C ASN A 338 -34.90 -27.58 20.83
N GLY A 339 -34.55 -28.73 20.25
CA GLY A 339 -33.48 -28.88 19.27
C GLY A 339 -33.09 -30.35 19.05
N PHE A 340 -32.06 -30.59 18.24
CA PHE A 340 -31.52 -31.93 18.01
C PHE A 340 -30.00 -31.98 18.10
N MET A 341 -29.45 -33.11 18.51
CA MET A 341 -28.02 -33.37 18.56
C MET A 341 -27.64 -34.35 17.44
N VAL A 342 -26.62 -34.02 16.66
CA VAL A 342 -26.05 -34.94 15.66
C VAL A 342 -25.23 -36.00 16.38
N VAL A 343 -25.49 -37.28 16.07
CA VAL A 343 -24.75 -38.42 16.59
C VAL A 343 -23.54 -38.64 15.69
N GLU A 344 -22.36 -38.27 16.18
CA GLU A 344 -21.11 -38.58 15.50
C GLU A 344 -20.86 -40.10 15.56
N ASN A 345 -20.98 -40.78 14.43
CA ASN A 345 -20.48 -42.15 14.31
C ASN A 345 -18.96 -42.09 14.42
N ARG A 346 -18.41 -42.35 15.61
CA ARG A 346 -17.00 -42.71 15.78
C ARG A 346 -16.72 -43.88 14.83
N ARG A 347 -15.99 -43.63 13.74
CA ARG A 347 -15.22 -44.71 13.13
C ARG A 347 -14.24 -45.20 14.22
N PRO A 348 -14.19 -46.51 14.49
CA PRO A 348 -13.23 -47.04 15.44
C PRO A 348 -11.82 -46.75 14.91
N GLU A 349 -10.93 -46.29 15.79
CA GLU A 349 -9.50 -46.44 15.61
C GLU A 349 -9.21 -47.94 15.51
N THR A 350 -9.14 -48.47 14.29
CA THR A 350 -8.71 -49.84 14.05
C THR A 350 -7.25 -49.83 13.66
N ASP A 351 -6.41 -50.25 14.61
CA ASP A 351 -5.10 -50.84 14.35
C ASP A 351 -5.22 -51.93 13.27
N SER A 352 -4.45 -51.78 12.20
CA SER A 352 -4.10 -52.84 11.27
C SER A 352 -2.65 -52.65 10.83
N PRO A 353 -1.92 -53.76 10.61
CA PRO A 353 -0.51 -53.86 10.96
C PRO A 353 0.40 -53.18 9.92
N SER A 354 1.41 -52.49 10.47
CA SER A 354 2.59 -51.89 9.82
C SER A 354 2.89 -52.40 8.41
N LYS A 355 2.47 -51.62 7.41
CA LYS A 355 3.20 -51.49 6.14
C LYS A 355 3.50 -50.02 5.93
N LYS A 356 4.73 -49.67 6.34
CA LYS A 356 5.54 -48.47 6.04
C LYS A 356 4.81 -47.13 6.07
N SER A 357 5.21 -46.33 7.05
CA SER A 357 5.01 -44.89 7.16
C SER A 357 5.10 -44.15 5.81
N ASP A 358 3.96 -43.73 5.28
CA ASP A 358 3.93 -42.57 4.39
C ASP A 358 3.71 -41.35 5.29
N GLN A 359 4.84 -40.77 5.71
CA GLN A 359 4.90 -39.41 6.24
C GLN A 359 4.20 -38.51 5.23
N LYS A 360 3.13 -37.82 5.64
CA LYS A 360 2.58 -36.70 4.87
C LYS A 360 3.71 -35.68 4.80
N ALA A 361 4.35 -35.57 3.64
CA ALA A 361 5.53 -34.75 3.45
C ALA A 361 5.20 -33.32 3.89
N LEU A 362 5.94 -32.82 4.88
CA LEU A 362 6.05 -31.39 5.13
C LEU A 362 6.35 -30.74 3.78
N GLN A 363 5.51 -29.79 3.36
CA GLN A 363 5.85 -28.99 2.18
C GLN A 363 7.22 -28.36 2.45
N PRO A 364 8.22 -28.55 1.57
CA PRO A 364 9.54 -28.03 1.83
C PRO A 364 9.47 -26.51 2.03
N ILE A 365 10.13 -26.01 3.06
CA ILE A 365 10.16 -24.60 3.42
C ILE A 365 11.49 -24.00 2.97
N VAL A 366 11.41 -22.82 2.33
CA VAL A 366 12.55 -21.98 2.04
C VAL A 366 12.60 -20.84 3.05
N THR A 367 13.69 -20.71 3.78
CA THR A 367 13.87 -19.65 4.78
C THR A 367 14.68 -18.51 4.17
N PHE A 368 14.15 -17.30 4.16
CA PHE A 368 14.89 -16.12 3.71
C PHE A 368 15.59 -15.45 4.89
N GLU A 369 16.89 -15.20 4.77
CA GLU A 369 17.70 -14.49 5.77
C GLU A 369 18.17 -13.13 5.24
N PRO A 370 18.27 -12.10 6.09
CA PRO A 370 18.15 -12.08 7.55
C PRO A 370 16.71 -11.88 8.08
N SER A 371 15.68 -11.80 7.21
CA SER A 371 14.29 -11.58 7.63
C SER A 371 13.73 -12.73 8.49
N GLY A 372 14.32 -13.92 8.41
CA GLY A 372 13.86 -15.13 9.09
C GLY A 372 12.53 -15.66 8.54
N LEU A 373 12.07 -15.14 7.39
CA LEU A 373 10.77 -15.47 6.83
C LEU A 373 10.80 -16.87 6.22
N ARG A 374 9.88 -17.72 6.67
CA ARG A 374 9.78 -19.12 6.26
C ARG A 374 8.64 -19.28 5.26
N LEU A 375 8.98 -19.49 3.99
CA LEU A 375 8.03 -19.56 2.89
C LEU A 375 7.86 -20.99 2.39
N PRO A 376 6.61 -21.48 2.20
CA PRO A 376 6.40 -22.77 1.57
C PRO A 376 6.81 -22.72 0.10
N LEU A 377 7.41 -23.80 -0.38
CA LEU A 377 7.90 -23.91 -1.75
C LEU A 377 6.73 -23.95 -2.75
N VAL A 378 6.70 -22.99 -3.68
CA VAL A 378 5.71 -22.89 -4.75
C VAL A 378 6.35 -23.35 -6.07
N ALA A 379 5.84 -24.41 -6.67
CA ALA A 379 6.39 -24.98 -7.90
C ALA A 379 6.36 -23.96 -9.06
N ASN A 380 7.39 -24.00 -9.91
CA ASN A 380 7.58 -23.16 -11.10
C ASN A 380 7.75 -21.65 -10.83
N ARG A 381 8.12 -21.25 -9.61
CA ARG A 381 8.47 -19.86 -9.30
C ARG A 381 9.94 -19.69 -8.97
N THR A 382 10.48 -18.57 -9.41
CA THR A 382 11.85 -18.15 -9.09
C THR A 382 11.92 -17.65 -7.65
N LEU A 383 13.11 -17.67 -7.04
CA LEU A 383 13.33 -17.13 -5.69
C LEU A 383 13.00 -15.63 -5.63
N HIS A 384 13.19 -14.90 -6.73
CA HIS A 384 12.84 -13.49 -6.85
C HIS A 384 11.32 -13.27 -6.81
N GLU A 385 10.54 -14.08 -7.53
CA GLU A 385 9.06 -14.00 -7.49
C GLU A 385 8.54 -14.42 -6.10
N LEU A 386 9.10 -15.49 -5.53
CA LEU A 386 8.75 -15.94 -4.19
C LEU A 386 9.05 -14.87 -3.11
N ALA A 387 10.18 -14.17 -3.24
CA ALA A 387 10.55 -13.07 -2.34
C ALA A 387 9.66 -11.84 -2.54
N ALA A 388 9.45 -11.40 -3.78
CA ALA A 388 8.69 -10.19 -4.11
C ALA A 388 7.23 -10.28 -3.64
N ASP A 389 6.58 -11.42 -3.85
CA ASP A 389 5.19 -11.64 -3.43
C ASP A 389 5.01 -11.68 -1.92
N ASN A 390 6.10 -11.89 -1.17
CA ASN A 390 6.12 -11.93 0.29
C ASN A 390 6.85 -10.71 0.89
N GLY A 391 6.99 -9.64 0.11
CA GLY A 391 7.51 -8.35 0.59
C GLY A 391 9.00 -8.33 0.88
N ILE A 392 9.75 -9.34 0.45
CA ILE A 392 11.20 -9.40 0.56
C ILE A 392 11.80 -8.81 -0.72
N ASP A 393 12.56 -7.73 -0.57
CA ASP A 393 13.20 -7.05 -1.69
C ASP A 393 14.50 -7.76 -2.10
N ILE A 394 14.55 -8.19 -3.36
CA ILE A 394 15.76 -8.71 -4.00
C ILE A 394 15.94 -7.93 -5.30
N ARG A 395 17.03 -7.16 -5.38
CA ARG A 395 17.29 -6.27 -6.51
C ARG A 395 17.32 -6.99 -7.86
N ALA A 396 16.51 -6.59 -8.84
CA ALA A 396 16.49 -7.19 -10.19
C ALA A 396 16.36 -6.19 -11.34
N ASP A 397 17.38 -5.33 -11.53
CA ASP A 397 17.44 -4.26 -12.54
C ASP A 397 17.18 -4.69 -14.01
N CYS A 398 17.27 -5.99 -14.32
CA CYS A 398 17.02 -6.53 -15.69
C CYS A 398 15.64 -7.17 -15.89
N GLY A 399 14.71 -7.01 -14.94
CA GLY A 399 13.36 -7.57 -15.04
C GLY A 399 13.35 -9.11 -15.13
N GLY A 400 14.33 -9.77 -14.50
CA GLY A 400 14.41 -11.22 -14.43
C GLY A 400 15.09 -11.93 -15.61
N SER A 401 15.67 -11.21 -16.57
CA SER A 401 16.33 -11.80 -17.75
C SER A 401 17.69 -12.48 -17.48
N GLY A 402 18.19 -12.47 -16.23
CA GLY A 402 19.48 -13.09 -15.85
C GLY A 402 20.74 -12.37 -16.37
N VAL A 403 20.62 -11.14 -16.88
CA VAL A 403 21.73 -10.42 -17.56
C VAL A 403 22.42 -9.34 -16.73
N CYS A 404 21.93 -9.02 -15.52
CA CYS A 404 22.56 -7.98 -14.67
C CYS A 404 23.32 -8.51 -13.45
N GLY A 405 23.07 -9.74 -13.01
CA GLY A 405 23.74 -10.34 -11.83
C GLY A 405 23.32 -9.79 -10.47
N LYS A 406 22.44 -8.78 -10.40
CA LYS A 406 22.14 -8.03 -9.16
C LYS A 406 21.16 -8.69 -8.21
N CYS A 407 20.42 -9.70 -8.67
CA CYS A 407 19.51 -10.49 -7.83
C CYS A 407 20.24 -11.64 -7.12
N ARG A 408 21.54 -11.47 -6.86
CA ARG A 408 22.37 -12.53 -6.33
C ARG A 408 21.96 -12.85 -4.90
N VAL A 409 21.75 -14.14 -4.65
CA VAL A 409 21.45 -14.69 -3.34
C VAL A 409 22.37 -15.86 -3.05
N LEU A 410 22.59 -16.15 -1.78
CA LEU A 410 23.29 -17.35 -1.34
C LEU A 410 22.25 -18.40 -0.95
N VAL A 411 22.39 -19.62 -1.45
CA VAL A 411 21.45 -20.70 -1.15
C VAL A 411 22.16 -21.86 -0.46
N ASP A 412 21.51 -22.44 0.54
CA ASP A 412 22.06 -23.56 1.33
C ASP A 412 20.96 -24.54 1.78
N PRO A 413 21.05 -25.85 1.52
CA PRO A 413 22.05 -26.52 0.70
C PRO A 413 21.71 -26.37 -0.80
N ALA A 414 22.73 -26.16 -1.64
CA ALA A 414 22.55 -25.84 -3.06
C ALA A 414 21.83 -26.93 -3.89
N GLU A 415 21.88 -28.18 -3.43
CA GLU A 415 21.18 -29.33 -4.02
C GLU A 415 19.65 -29.26 -3.95
N ASN A 416 19.11 -28.42 -3.05
CA ASN A 416 17.67 -28.20 -2.89
C ASN A 416 17.14 -27.05 -3.75
N PHE A 417 17.89 -26.67 -4.79
CA PHE A 417 17.51 -25.66 -5.77
C PHE A 417 17.65 -26.20 -7.18
N SER A 418 16.98 -25.56 -8.13
CA SER A 418 16.98 -25.95 -9.55
C SER A 418 18.41 -26.05 -10.12
N PRO A 419 18.65 -26.87 -11.15
CA PRO A 419 19.94 -26.89 -11.84
C PRO A 419 20.34 -25.50 -12.35
N LEU A 420 21.65 -25.26 -12.45
CA LEU A 420 22.19 -23.98 -12.95
C LEU A 420 21.71 -23.71 -14.37
N THR A 421 21.15 -22.53 -14.59
CA THR A 421 20.74 -22.11 -15.93
C THR A 421 21.95 -21.61 -16.75
N PRO A 422 21.87 -21.59 -18.10
CA PRO A 422 22.94 -21.00 -18.92
C PRO A 422 23.22 -19.53 -18.60
N ALA A 423 22.22 -18.78 -18.12
CA ALA A 423 22.39 -17.40 -17.69
C ALA A 423 23.20 -17.31 -16.39
N GLU A 424 22.97 -18.22 -15.44
CA GLU A 424 23.75 -18.32 -14.20
C GLU A 424 25.20 -18.69 -14.48
N LEU A 425 25.45 -19.70 -15.35
CA LEU A 425 26.80 -20.11 -15.74
C LEU A 425 27.60 -19.04 -16.47
N LYS A 426 26.91 -18.10 -17.13
CA LYS A 426 27.54 -16.98 -17.84
C LYS A 426 27.83 -15.79 -16.91
N MET A 427 27.04 -15.63 -15.85
CA MET A 427 27.08 -14.47 -14.96
C MET A 427 27.88 -14.72 -13.67
N LEU A 428 27.85 -15.94 -13.16
CA LEU A 428 28.50 -16.33 -11.89
C LEU A 428 29.81 -17.07 -12.15
N THR A 429 30.84 -16.82 -11.33
CA THR A 429 32.13 -17.51 -11.44
C THR A 429 32.06 -18.94 -10.86
N PRO A 430 32.97 -19.85 -11.26
CA PRO A 430 33.02 -21.21 -10.70
C PRO A 430 33.11 -21.26 -9.18
N GLU A 431 33.80 -20.30 -8.55
CA GLU A 431 33.93 -20.19 -7.10
C GLU A 431 32.65 -19.70 -6.44
N GLN A 432 31.94 -18.72 -7.03
CA GLN A 432 30.65 -18.25 -6.55
C GLN A 432 29.60 -19.36 -6.58
N LEU A 433 29.63 -20.17 -7.64
CA LEU A 433 28.79 -21.36 -7.76
C LEU A 433 29.13 -22.42 -6.71
N ALA A 434 30.42 -22.56 -6.36
CA ALA A 434 30.88 -23.47 -5.30
C ALA A 434 30.44 -23.01 -3.89
N ASP A 435 30.34 -21.70 -3.65
CA ASP A 435 29.86 -21.10 -2.40
C ASP A 435 28.32 -20.96 -2.33
N GLY A 436 27.58 -21.58 -3.25
CA GLY A 436 26.11 -21.58 -3.25
C GLY A 436 25.47 -20.28 -3.75
N SER A 437 26.21 -19.43 -4.47
CA SER A 437 25.61 -18.23 -5.10
C SER A 437 24.70 -18.61 -6.26
N ARG A 438 23.54 -17.96 -6.32
CA ARG A 438 22.53 -18.12 -7.37
C ARG A 438 21.97 -16.77 -7.79
N LEU A 439 21.37 -16.71 -8.98
CA LEU A 439 20.57 -15.54 -9.38
C LEU A 439 19.12 -15.80 -8.98
N ALA A 440 18.55 -15.01 -8.05
CA ALA A 440 17.21 -15.25 -7.54
C ALA A 440 16.13 -15.22 -8.64
N CYS A 441 16.35 -14.48 -9.73
CA CYS A 441 15.44 -14.45 -10.87
C CYS A 441 15.54 -15.65 -11.83
N GLN A 442 16.45 -16.58 -11.57
CA GLN A 442 16.68 -17.79 -12.38
C GLN A 442 16.54 -19.06 -11.54
N ALA A 443 17.04 -19.02 -10.31
CA ALA A 443 16.97 -20.13 -9.39
C ALA A 443 15.55 -20.32 -8.85
N GLN A 444 15.16 -21.58 -8.70
CA GLN A 444 13.90 -22.01 -8.08
C GLN A 444 14.26 -22.95 -6.94
N ALA A 445 13.54 -22.87 -5.82
CA ALA A 445 13.69 -23.89 -4.80
C ALA A 445 13.03 -25.19 -5.26
N THR A 446 13.68 -26.32 -5.01
CA THR A 446 13.17 -27.67 -5.28
C THR A 446 13.09 -28.54 -4.00
N GLY A 447 13.68 -28.07 -2.90
CA GLY A 447 13.59 -28.66 -1.55
C GLY A 447 13.75 -27.61 -0.45
N GLU A 448 13.92 -28.05 0.80
CA GLU A 448 14.11 -27.15 1.95
C GLU A 448 15.46 -26.45 1.88
N GLY A 449 15.52 -25.15 2.11
CA GLY A 449 16.80 -24.44 2.07
C GLY A 449 16.71 -23.03 2.58
N THR A 450 17.86 -22.44 2.85
CA THR A 450 18.00 -21.05 3.28
C THR A 450 18.45 -20.21 2.09
N VAL A 451 17.81 -19.07 1.89
CA VAL A 451 18.15 -18.07 0.88
C VAL A 451 18.58 -16.82 1.63
N THR A 452 19.89 -16.59 1.69
CA THR A 452 20.44 -15.39 2.32
C THR A 452 20.52 -14.27 1.29
N ILE A 453 19.89 -13.15 1.61
CA ILE A 453 19.86 -11.93 0.80
C ILE A 453 20.90 -10.97 1.40
N PRO A 454 21.98 -10.65 0.68
CA PRO A 454 23.02 -9.76 1.20
C PRO A 454 22.56 -8.32 1.50
N ASP A 455 21.47 -7.86 0.88
CA ASP A 455 21.06 -6.44 0.86
C ASP A 455 20.04 -6.01 1.95
N THR A 456 19.40 -6.93 2.68
CA THR A 456 18.27 -6.63 3.62
C THR A 456 18.69 -6.09 5.00
N LEU A 457 19.99 -5.90 5.25
CA LEU A 457 20.49 -5.09 6.38
C LEU A 457 20.19 -3.57 6.21
N ALA A 458 19.51 -3.17 5.13
CA ALA A 458 19.33 -1.79 4.67
C ALA A 458 18.11 -1.02 5.22
N GLU A 459 17.25 -1.60 6.09
CA GLU A 459 16.13 -0.84 6.70
C GLU A 459 16.60 0.40 7.48
N SER A 460 17.86 0.43 7.93
CA SER A 460 18.44 1.52 8.72
C SER A 460 19.19 2.60 7.93
N ALA A 461 19.25 2.53 6.59
CA ALA A 461 20.19 3.34 5.82
C ALA A 461 19.58 4.27 4.75
N GLU A 462 18.42 3.94 4.18
CA GLU A 462 17.69 4.84 3.25
C GLU A 462 17.14 6.11 3.94
N THR A 463 17.23 6.14 5.26
CA THR A 463 16.69 7.14 6.18
C THR A 463 17.78 7.99 6.85
N ARG A 464 19.05 7.61 6.68
CA ARG A 464 20.21 8.32 7.23
C ARG A 464 20.32 9.71 6.63
N GLY A 465 20.67 10.70 7.45
CA GLY A 465 20.75 12.12 7.07
C GLY A 465 19.40 12.86 7.04
N LYS A 466 18.27 12.15 7.09
CA LYS A 466 16.94 12.78 7.22
C LYS A 466 16.48 12.95 8.66
N THR A 467 16.92 12.10 9.58
CA THR A 467 16.50 12.12 10.99
C THR A 467 17.48 12.87 11.91
N GLY A 468 18.59 13.40 11.38
CA GLY A 468 19.62 14.12 12.15
C GLY A 468 19.19 15.50 12.70
N ILE A 469 17.93 15.89 12.49
CA ILE A 469 17.38 17.16 12.92
C ILE A 469 17.03 17.07 14.40
N SER A 470 17.47 18.06 15.18
CA SER A 470 17.16 18.17 16.61
C SER A 470 17.12 19.63 17.04
N GLY A 471 16.44 19.89 18.16
CA GLY A 471 16.39 21.21 18.79
C GLY A 471 14.97 21.71 19.05
N SER A 472 14.90 22.97 19.42
CA SER A 472 13.66 23.71 19.65
C SER A 472 13.61 24.92 18.73
N TYR A 473 12.44 25.17 18.14
CA TYR A 473 12.20 26.22 17.16
C TYR A 473 11.23 27.26 17.72
N PRO A 474 11.26 28.52 17.22
CA PRO A 474 10.26 29.52 17.56
C PRO A 474 8.84 29.03 17.26
N VAL A 475 7.89 29.37 18.14
CA VAL A 475 6.48 28.96 18.03
C VAL A 475 5.56 30.17 17.87
N ASP A 476 4.77 30.15 16.81
CA ASP A 476 3.58 30.97 16.57
C ASP A 476 2.60 30.09 15.75
N PRO A 477 2.12 28.96 16.30
CA PRO A 477 1.45 27.92 15.53
C PRO A 477 0.08 28.38 15.02
N MET A 478 -0.42 27.72 13.97
CA MET A 478 -1.79 27.96 13.49
C MET A 478 -2.87 27.38 14.41
N ILE A 479 -2.47 26.45 15.29
CA ILE A 479 -3.36 25.81 16.25
C ILE A 479 -3.39 26.56 17.57
N ARG A 480 -4.60 26.78 18.08
CA ARG A 480 -4.85 27.20 19.46
C ARG A 480 -5.78 26.23 20.15
N ARG A 481 -5.44 25.87 21.38
CA ARG A 481 -6.35 25.17 22.29
C ARG A 481 -6.96 26.14 23.29
N LEU A 482 -8.29 26.21 23.28
CA LEU A 482 -9.05 27.06 24.19
C LEU A 482 -9.92 26.20 25.10
N THR A 483 -9.60 26.16 26.40
CA THR A 483 -10.40 25.44 27.39
C THR A 483 -11.53 26.31 27.90
N VAL A 484 -12.76 25.79 27.80
CA VAL A 484 -13.99 26.41 28.28
C VAL A 484 -14.47 25.63 29.50
N ALA A 485 -14.42 26.24 30.68
CA ALA A 485 -14.79 25.60 31.95
C ALA A 485 -16.32 25.50 32.19
N SER A 486 -17.13 26.14 31.34
CA SER A 486 -18.59 26.19 31.53
C SER A 486 -19.28 24.90 31.08
N PRO A 487 -20.19 24.34 31.89
CA PRO A 487 -20.98 23.20 31.46
C PRO A 487 -22.00 23.60 30.37
N SER A 488 -22.34 22.69 29.46
CA SER A 488 -23.37 22.95 28.43
C SER A 488 -24.75 23.24 29.03
N PRO A 489 -25.63 23.98 28.32
CA PRO A 489 -26.95 24.30 28.83
C PRO A 489 -27.72 23.00 29.09
N GLY A 490 -28.29 22.88 30.28
CA GLY A 490 -29.30 21.86 30.53
C GLY A 490 -30.61 22.24 29.83
N VAL A 491 -31.49 21.26 29.62
CA VAL A 491 -32.82 21.39 28.94
C VAL A 491 -33.80 22.37 29.64
N LYS A 492 -33.39 23.07 30.71
CA LYS A 492 -34.27 23.88 31.58
C LYS A 492 -33.71 25.29 31.87
N SER A 493 -33.34 26.06 30.84
CA SER A 493 -33.10 27.50 31.00
C SER A 493 -33.93 28.28 29.99
N ASP A 494 -34.57 29.37 30.43
CA ASP A 494 -35.13 30.36 29.51
C ASP A 494 -33.97 31.08 28.79
N ASN A 495 -34.15 31.45 27.51
CA ASN A 495 -33.10 31.93 26.59
C ASN A 495 -32.03 30.89 26.20
N LEU A 496 -32.43 29.70 25.76
CA LEU A 496 -31.50 28.75 25.14
C LEU A 496 -30.90 29.32 23.84
N PRO A 497 -29.60 29.10 23.58
CA PRO A 497 -28.97 29.43 22.30
C PRO A 497 -29.62 28.65 21.15
N GLU A 498 -29.61 29.23 19.94
CA GLU A 498 -30.27 28.67 18.74
C GLU A 498 -29.70 27.30 18.32
N SER A 499 -28.42 27.05 18.61
CA SER A 499 -27.76 25.75 18.44
C SER A 499 -26.66 25.49 19.47
N LEU A 500 -26.22 24.22 19.58
CA LEU A 500 -25.06 23.85 20.39
C LEU A 500 -23.77 24.54 19.89
N LEU A 501 -23.64 24.77 18.59
CA LEU A 501 -22.49 25.46 18.00
C LEU A 501 -22.49 26.94 18.36
N ASP A 502 -23.65 27.61 18.30
CA ASP A 502 -23.77 29.01 18.73
C ASP A 502 -23.50 29.16 20.21
N TRP A 503 -23.93 28.18 21.02
CA TRP A 503 -23.60 28.16 22.44
C TRP A 503 -22.08 28.08 22.68
N ILE A 504 -21.41 27.13 22.03
CA ILE A 504 -19.96 26.93 22.14
C ILE A 504 -19.24 28.21 21.71
N SER A 505 -19.62 28.78 20.57
CA SER A 505 -18.99 29.99 20.02
C SER A 505 -19.17 31.19 20.94
N ASN A 506 -20.38 31.41 21.47
CA ASN A 506 -20.67 32.50 22.40
C ASN A 506 -19.95 32.33 23.74
N LYS A 507 -19.77 31.09 24.22
CA LYS A 507 -19.05 30.82 25.47
C LYS A 507 -17.54 30.89 25.33
N ALA A 508 -17.02 30.55 24.15
CA ALA A 508 -15.61 30.70 23.84
C ALA A 508 -15.21 32.17 23.63
N GLU A 509 -16.18 33.06 23.33
CA GLU A 509 -15.93 34.44 22.90
C GLU A 509 -14.93 34.53 21.73
N GLU A 510 -15.01 33.55 20.82
CA GLU A 510 -14.00 33.33 19.79
C GLU A 510 -14.64 33.19 18.41
N SER A 511 -14.32 34.10 17.49
CA SER A 511 -14.95 34.14 16.16
C SER A 511 -14.65 32.90 15.32
N LEU A 512 -13.47 32.30 15.49
CA LEU A 512 -13.07 31.08 14.77
C LEU A 512 -13.92 29.86 15.14
N ALA A 513 -14.63 29.90 16.27
CA ALA A 513 -15.51 28.80 16.69
C ALA A 513 -16.78 28.68 15.82
N THR A 514 -17.12 29.72 15.05
CA THR A 514 -18.32 29.75 14.18
C THR A 514 -18.13 28.99 12.86
N THR A 515 -16.89 28.82 12.40
CA THR A 515 -16.55 28.01 11.22
C THR A 515 -16.05 26.67 11.70
N ILE A 516 -16.73 25.58 11.35
CA ILE A 516 -16.43 24.24 11.87
C ILE A 516 -16.23 23.24 10.73
N ASP A 517 -15.24 22.35 10.89
CA ASP A 517 -15.05 21.21 10.00
C ASP A 517 -16.22 20.22 10.03
N VAL A 518 -16.53 19.58 8.90
CA VAL A 518 -17.62 18.60 8.83
C VAL A 518 -17.35 17.37 9.71
N ALA A 519 -16.12 16.90 9.82
CA ALA A 519 -15.77 15.79 10.71
C ALA A 519 -15.89 16.20 12.19
N ALA A 520 -15.49 17.43 12.54
CA ALA A 520 -15.70 18.00 13.87
C ALA A 520 -17.20 18.14 14.21
N LEU A 521 -18.02 18.56 13.24
CA LEU A 521 -19.47 18.67 13.41
C LEU A 521 -20.12 17.28 13.60
N ARG A 522 -19.62 16.26 12.89
CA ARG A 522 -20.04 14.86 13.09
C ARG A 522 -19.67 14.35 14.48
N GLN A 523 -18.50 14.74 15.02
CA GLN A 523 -18.13 14.43 16.41
C GLN A 523 -19.07 15.16 17.38
N LEU A 524 -19.33 16.45 17.15
CA LEU A 524 -20.25 17.25 17.96
C LEU A 524 -21.65 16.61 18.06
N GLY A 525 -22.18 16.11 16.93
CA GLY A 525 -23.48 15.44 16.88
C GLY A 525 -23.57 14.11 17.66
N ARG A 526 -22.43 13.54 18.10
CA ARG A 526 -22.41 12.31 18.91
C ARG A 526 -22.44 12.58 20.41
N TYR A 527 -22.19 13.81 20.86
CA TYR A 527 -22.25 14.14 22.28
C TYR A 527 -23.69 14.03 22.79
N ARG A 528 -23.91 13.15 23.78
CA ARG A 528 -25.24 12.82 24.33
C ARG A 528 -25.46 13.30 25.77
N GLY A 529 -24.48 13.98 26.38
CA GLY A 529 -24.54 14.47 27.76
C GLY A 529 -24.24 15.96 27.86
N ASN A 530 -24.34 16.52 29.08
CA ASN A 530 -23.87 17.88 29.33
C ASN A 530 -22.34 17.90 29.25
N LEU A 531 -21.76 18.70 28.34
CA LEU A 531 -20.31 18.91 28.27
C LEU A 531 -19.88 19.48 29.63
N LYS A 532 -19.05 18.77 30.40
CA LYS A 532 -18.52 19.24 31.70
C LYS A 532 -17.15 19.87 31.48
N GLY A 533 -17.16 21.03 30.84
CA GLY A 533 -15.95 21.67 30.33
C GLY A 533 -15.35 20.93 29.12
N PHE A 534 -14.77 21.68 28.21
CA PHE A 534 -14.24 21.16 26.96
C PHE A 534 -13.09 22.02 26.46
N THR A 535 -12.25 21.47 25.59
CA THR A 535 -11.18 22.19 24.92
C THR A 535 -11.47 22.24 23.43
N LEU A 536 -11.50 23.45 22.87
CA LEU A 536 -11.62 23.69 21.44
C LEU A 536 -10.24 23.66 20.81
N VAL A 537 -10.09 22.91 19.72
CA VAL A 537 -8.91 22.98 18.85
C VAL A 537 -9.28 23.85 17.66
N LEU A 538 -8.69 25.04 17.59
CA LEU A 538 -8.97 26.07 16.61
C LEU A 538 -7.78 26.23 15.67
N HIS A 539 -8.03 26.35 14.37
CA HIS A 539 -7.04 26.68 13.35
C HIS A 539 -7.32 28.09 12.82
N GLU A 540 -6.30 28.95 12.80
CA GLU A 540 -6.43 30.38 12.45
C GLU A 540 -7.08 30.64 11.07
N GLU A 541 -6.91 29.73 10.10
CA GLU A 541 -7.53 29.86 8.76
C GLU A 541 -8.72 28.94 8.52
N ALA A 542 -8.83 27.85 9.28
CA ALA A 542 -9.76 26.74 8.98
C ALA A 542 -10.83 26.55 10.05
N GLY A 543 -10.87 27.48 11.02
CA GLY A 543 -11.83 27.51 12.11
C GLY A 543 -11.66 26.36 13.10
N MET A 544 -12.76 26.00 13.75
CA MET A 544 -12.81 24.93 14.72
C MET A 544 -12.65 23.55 14.09
N ARG A 545 -11.62 22.83 14.54
CA ARG A 545 -11.22 21.53 14.03
C ARG A 545 -11.69 20.40 14.93
N ARG A 546 -11.65 20.56 16.25
CA ARG A 546 -12.03 19.48 17.19
C ARG A 546 -12.58 20.05 18.50
N ILE A 547 -13.37 19.22 19.18
CA ILE A 547 -13.90 19.50 20.52
C ILE A 547 -13.52 18.32 21.41
N LEU A 548 -12.63 18.57 22.36
CA LEU A 548 -12.08 17.58 23.28
C LEU A 548 -12.77 17.68 24.64
N GLU A 549 -12.98 16.55 25.31
CA GLU A 549 -13.55 16.53 26.66
C GLU A 549 -12.52 17.02 27.70
N GLY A 550 -12.96 17.93 28.57
CA GLY A 550 -12.14 18.46 29.66
C GLY A 550 -11.04 19.41 29.20
N GLU A 551 -10.11 19.67 30.11
CA GLU A 551 -8.91 20.49 29.89
C GLU A 551 -7.81 19.62 29.29
N GLN A 552 -7.39 19.94 28.05
CA GLN A 552 -6.40 19.18 27.31
C GLN A 552 -5.34 20.13 26.76
N THR A 553 -4.22 20.26 27.45
CA THR A 553 -3.17 21.25 27.12
C THR A 553 -2.10 20.74 26.14
N THR A 554 -1.94 19.42 25.98
CA THR A 554 -0.92 18.81 25.11
C THR A 554 -1.28 18.94 23.64
N SER A 555 -0.59 19.79 22.89
CA SER A 555 -0.81 19.99 21.46
C SER A 555 0.44 19.61 20.66
N LEU A 556 0.32 18.60 19.81
CA LEU A 556 1.41 18.08 18.99
C LEU A 556 1.15 18.36 17.51
N GLY A 557 2.22 18.43 16.73
CA GLY A 557 2.16 18.54 15.28
C GLY A 557 3.10 17.53 14.64
N PHE A 558 2.83 17.17 13.39
CA PHE A 558 3.65 16.23 12.64
C PHE A 558 4.09 16.84 11.30
N ALA A 559 5.39 17.04 11.13
CA ALA A 559 5.94 17.53 9.87
C ALA A 559 6.48 16.37 9.03
N VAL A 560 6.34 16.43 7.71
CA VAL A 560 6.70 15.36 6.78
C VAL A 560 7.53 15.91 5.63
N ASP A 561 8.67 15.30 5.36
CA ASP A 561 9.42 15.43 4.12
C ASP A 561 9.14 14.21 3.23
N LEU A 562 8.25 14.39 2.25
CA LEU A 562 7.80 13.37 1.31
C LEU A 562 8.67 13.37 0.06
N GLY A 563 9.83 12.71 0.15
CA GLY A 563 10.74 12.52 -0.97
C GLY A 563 10.32 11.39 -1.91
N THR A 564 10.85 11.40 -3.13
CA THR A 564 10.62 10.33 -4.12
C THR A 564 11.19 9.00 -3.62
N THR A 565 12.37 9.00 -3.01
CA THR A 565 13.05 7.78 -2.53
C THR A 565 12.71 7.45 -1.08
N SER A 566 12.64 8.45 -0.21
CA SER A 566 12.42 8.27 1.23
C SER A 566 11.49 9.32 1.81
N VAL A 567 10.73 8.91 2.82
CA VAL A 567 9.79 9.74 3.58
C VAL A 567 10.36 9.91 4.98
N ALA A 568 10.40 11.15 5.49
CA ALA A 568 10.80 11.44 6.86
C ALA A 568 9.69 12.18 7.60
N GLY A 569 9.53 11.86 8.87
CA GLY A 569 8.50 12.41 9.74
C GLY A 569 9.09 12.95 11.04
N TYR A 570 8.58 14.10 11.49
CA TYR A 570 9.06 14.83 12.67
C TYR A 570 7.89 15.17 13.58
N LEU A 571 7.86 14.56 14.76
CA LEU A 571 6.87 14.85 15.79
C LEU A 571 7.34 16.04 16.62
N CYS A 572 6.53 17.09 16.66
CA CYS A 572 6.87 18.36 17.30
C CYS A 572 5.84 18.71 18.38
N ASN A 573 6.29 19.38 19.44
CA ASN A 573 5.41 20.01 20.41
C ASN A 573 5.03 21.42 19.92
N LEU A 574 3.74 21.67 19.67
CA LEU A 574 3.27 22.97 19.14
C LEU A 574 3.33 24.10 20.18
N VAL A 575 3.46 23.77 21.47
CA VAL A 575 3.54 24.75 22.56
C VAL A 575 4.98 25.13 22.87
N THR A 576 5.91 24.17 22.89
CA THR A 576 7.32 24.42 23.25
C THR A 576 8.23 24.57 22.04
N GLY A 577 7.80 24.12 20.86
CA GLY A 577 8.60 24.12 19.63
C GLY A 577 9.66 23.02 19.60
N GLU A 578 9.67 22.12 20.57
CA GLU A 578 10.62 21.02 20.67
C GLU A 578 10.30 19.93 19.63
N LEU A 579 11.32 19.49 18.90
CA LEU A 579 11.26 18.29 18.07
C LEU A 579 11.44 17.06 18.98
N LEU A 580 10.36 16.32 19.18
CA LEU A 580 10.27 15.21 20.13
C LEU A 580 10.85 13.92 19.55
N ALA A 581 10.52 13.62 18.30
CA ALA A 581 10.99 12.42 17.61
C ALA A 581 11.14 12.68 16.11
N ALA A 582 12.10 12.00 15.49
CA ALA A 582 12.26 11.93 14.05
C ALA A 582 12.43 10.48 13.64
N ASP A 583 11.70 10.06 12.61
CA ASP A 583 11.87 8.75 12.00
C ASP A 583 11.69 8.86 10.48
N ALA A 584 12.18 7.88 9.74
CA ALA A 584 12.04 7.87 8.30
C ALA A 584 11.87 6.44 7.78
N CYS A 585 11.37 6.32 6.56
CA CYS A 585 11.20 5.06 5.86
C CYS A 585 11.42 5.22 4.36
N VAL A 586 11.53 4.09 3.67
CA VAL A 586 11.54 4.06 2.21
C VAL A 586 10.17 4.48 1.68
N ASN A 587 10.12 5.28 0.62
CA ASN A 587 8.86 5.60 -0.03
C ASN A 587 8.33 4.35 -0.76
N PRO A 588 7.18 3.77 -0.34
CA PRO A 588 6.66 2.53 -0.92
C PRO A 588 6.17 2.68 -2.36
N GLN A 589 5.93 3.91 -2.83
CA GLN A 589 5.57 4.21 -4.22
C GLN A 589 6.65 3.80 -5.23
N ARG A 590 7.90 3.61 -4.78
CA ARG A 590 9.04 3.20 -5.62
C ARG A 590 8.80 1.88 -6.37
N ARG A 591 7.97 1.00 -5.80
CA ARG A 591 7.57 -0.29 -6.41
C ARG A 591 6.95 -0.14 -7.81
N PHE A 592 6.43 1.05 -8.11
CA PHE A 592 5.72 1.34 -9.36
C PHE A 592 6.45 2.38 -10.23
N GLY A 593 7.59 2.91 -9.78
CA GLY A 593 8.40 3.90 -10.48
C GLY A 593 9.51 4.47 -9.61
N GLU A 594 10.75 4.42 -10.11
CA GLU A 594 11.94 4.90 -9.39
C GLU A 594 11.98 6.43 -9.27
N ASP A 595 11.48 7.14 -10.28
CA ASP A 595 11.51 8.60 -10.38
C ASP A 595 10.11 9.22 -10.54
N VAL A 596 10.03 10.55 -10.55
CA VAL A 596 8.74 11.26 -10.68
C VAL A 596 8.06 11.00 -12.03
N ILE A 597 8.82 10.86 -13.12
CA ILE A 597 8.26 10.72 -14.48
C ILE A 597 7.65 9.34 -14.67
N SER A 598 8.35 8.28 -14.29
CA SER A 598 7.86 6.90 -14.31
C SER A 598 6.58 6.73 -13.50
N ARG A 599 6.48 7.41 -12.35
CA ARG A 599 5.23 7.45 -11.55
C ARG A 599 4.10 8.19 -12.27
N ILE A 600 4.37 9.35 -12.86
CA ILE A 600 3.37 10.09 -13.64
C ILE A 600 2.88 9.23 -14.82
N CYS A 601 3.80 8.57 -15.54
CA CYS A 601 3.47 7.66 -16.62
C CYS A 601 2.57 6.51 -16.14
N ARG A 602 2.92 5.87 -15.02
CA ARG A 602 2.10 4.80 -14.44
C ARG A 602 0.71 5.30 -14.05
N ILE A 603 0.61 6.47 -13.42
CA ILE A 603 -0.68 7.06 -13.05
C ILE A 603 -1.51 7.38 -14.29
N ASN A 604 -0.89 7.90 -15.35
CA ASN A 604 -1.55 8.17 -16.64
C ASN A 604 -2.10 6.92 -17.33
N GLU A 605 -1.65 5.70 -16.97
CA GLU A 605 -2.17 4.47 -17.59
C GLU A 605 -3.64 4.21 -17.21
N LYS A 606 -4.00 4.41 -15.93
CA LYS A 606 -5.34 4.15 -15.38
C LYS A 606 -5.57 4.96 -14.10
N ASP A 607 -6.76 5.55 -13.96
CA ASP A 607 -7.14 6.36 -12.78
C ASP A 607 -6.94 5.63 -11.43
N ILE A 608 -7.12 4.30 -11.39
CA ILE A 608 -6.93 3.48 -10.19
C ILE A 608 -5.52 3.61 -9.59
N TYR A 609 -4.53 3.96 -10.40
CA TYR A 609 -3.16 4.11 -9.93
C TYR A 609 -3.00 5.39 -9.12
N LEU A 610 -3.75 6.46 -9.39
CA LEU A 610 -3.72 7.65 -8.54
C LEU A 610 -4.10 7.30 -7.11
N ASP A 611 -5.23 6.60 -6.92
CA ASP A 611 -5.70 6.14 -5.62
C ASP A 611 -4.67 5.22 -4.94
N GLN A 612 -4.05 4.33 -5.71
CA GLN A 612 -3.01 3.44 -5.20
C GLN A 612 -1.79 4.21 -4.71
N PHE A 613 -1.28 5.16 -5.49
CA PHE A 613 -0.13 5.98 -5.12
C PHE A 613 -0.44 6.91 -3.94
N GLN A 614 -1.63 7.51 -3.89
CA GLN A 614 -2.10 8.31 -2.75
C GLN A 614 -2.09 7.45 -1.47
N ARG A 615 -2.71 6.26 -1.52
CA ARG A 615 -2.77 5.34 -0.39
C ARG A 615 -1.38 4.95 0.11
N LEU A 616 -0.45 4.61 -0.79
CA LEU A 616 0.93 4.25 -0.43
C LEU A 616 1.67 5.40 0.28
N ALA A 617 1.48 6.65 -0.17
CA ALA A 617 2.04 7.80 0.53
C ALA A 617 1.42 7.98 1.93
N ALA A 618 0.09 7.86 2.04
CA ALA A 618 -0.62 7.95 3.31
C ALA A 618 -0.18 6.84 4.29
N GLU A 619 -0.03 5.60 3.83
CA GLU A 619 0.46 4.46 4.61
C GLU A 619 1.88 4.73 5.17
N ALA A 620 2.78 5.27 4.35
CA ALA A 620 4.13 5.63 4.80
C ALA A 620 4.09 6.70 5.90
N ILE A 621 3.29 7.75 5.71
CA ILE A 621 3.11 8.83 6.71
C ILE A 621 2.50 8.28 8.01
N ASN A 622 1.47 7.43 7.89
CA ASN A 622 0.82 6.80 9.03
C ASN A 622 1.76 5.91 9.83
N PHE A 623 2.59 5.13 9.14
CA PHE A 623 3.63 4.31 9.74
C PHE A 623 4.62 5.17 10.56
N LEU A 624 5.09 6.28 10.00
CA LEU A 624 6.03 7.19 10.67
C LEU A 624 5.38 7.89 11.87
N MET A 625 4.14 8.37 11.74
CA MET A 625 3.39 8.95 12.86
C MET A 625 3.29 7.96 14.01
N GLN A 626 2.86 6.72 13.73
CA GLN A 626 2.71 5.67 14.75
C GLN A 626 4.03 5.34 15.45
N ARG A 627 5.14 5.28 14.71
CA ARG A 627 6.47 5.04 15.30
C ARG A 627 6.92 6.18 16.20
N CYS A 628 6.79 7.42 15.75
CA CYS A 628 7.19 8.60 16.52
C CYS A 628 6.37 8.75 17.81
N VAL A 629 5.03 8.60 17.74
CA VAL A 629 4.19 8.71 18.95
C VAL A 629 4.48 7.57 19.94
N LYS A 630 4.76 6.36 19.45
CA LYS A 630 5.13 5.20 20.29
C LYS A 630 6.48 5.39 20.97
N GLN A 631 7.47 5.99 20.30
CA GLN A 631 8.80 6.27 20.88
C GLN A 631 8.70 7.20 22.10
N ILE A 632 7.80 8.19 22.04
CA ILE A 632 7.63 9.20 23.09
C ILE A 632 6.58 8.79 24.14
N GLY A 633 5.71 7.83 23.82
CA GLY A 633 4.64 7.38 24.71
C GLY A 633 3.43 8.32 24.73
N VAL A 634 3.22 9.07 23.64
CA VAL A 634 2.06 9.96 23.42
C VAL A 634 1.03 9.28 22.53
N ARG A 635 -0.17 9.84 22.44
CA ARG A 635 -1.23 9.26 21.61
C ARG A 635 -1.39 10.00 20.29
N ILE A 636 -1.79 9.28 19.24
CA ILE A 636 -2.00 9.87 17.90
C ILE A 636 -3.11 10.92 17.88
N ASP A 637 -4.08 10.86 18.81
CA ASP A 637 -5.14 11.86 18.96
C ASP A 637 -4.66 13.19 19.55
N GLU A 638 -3.40 13.28 19.98
CA GLU A 638 -2.79 14.53 20.46
C GLU A 638 -2.16 15.36 19.33
N ILE A 639 -2.07 14.79 18.12
CA ILE A 639 -1.66 15.52 16.90
C ILE A 639 -2.83 16.41 16.45
N ASP A 640 -2.62 17.72 16.46
CA ASP A 640 -3.61 18.72 16.06
C ASP A 640 -3.35 19.30 14.67
N GLU A 641 -2.17 19.10 14.09
CA GLU A 641 -1.82 19.60 12.77
C GLU A 641 -0.71 18.79 12.10
N ILE A 642 -0.78 18.68 10.77
CA ILE A 642 0.23 18.02 9.94
C ILE A 642 0.72 19.01 8.88
N ALA A 643 2.03 19.03 8.60
CA ALA A 643 2.60 19.79 7.49
C ALA A 643 3.43 18.86 6.60
N ILE A 644 3.29 18.95 5.28
CA ILE A 644 3.96 18.08 4.31
C ILE A 644 4.69 18.95 3.29
N CYS A 645 5.99 18.71 3.13
CA CYS A 645 6.79 19.19 2.01
C CYS A 645 7.19 18.02 1.10
N GLY A 646 7.61 18.36 -0.11
CA GLY A 646 8.03 17.41 -1.14
C GLY A 646 7.98 18.07 -2.50
N ASN A 647 8.55 17.43 -3.50
CA ASN A 647 8.44 17.93 -4.87
C ASN A 647 6.97 17.99 -5.32
N THR A 648 6.69 18.79 -6.34
CA THR A 648 5.32 19.08 -6.81
C THR A 648 4.53 17.81 -7.13
N THR A 649 5.15 16.81 -7.74
CA THR A 649 4.52 15.51 -8.04
C THR A 649 4.12 14.79 -6.77
N MET A 650 5.00 14.69 -5.78
CA MET A 650 4.71 14.01 -4.50
C MET A 650 3.57 14.68 -3.75
N GLN A 651 3.55 16.01 -3.70
CA GLN A 651 2.48 16.76 -3.05
C GLN A 651 1.13 16.63 -3.77
N GLN A 652 1.10 16.65 -5.10
CA GLN A 652 -0.13 16.40 -5.85
C GLN A 652 -0.65 14.98 -5.63
N VAL A 653 0.23 13.98 -5.64
CA VAL A 653 -0.14 12.57 -5.47
C VAL A 653 -0.70 12.30 -4.07
N VAL A 654 -0.07 12.79 -3.00
CA VAL A 654 -0.61 12.59 -1.64
C VAL A 654 -1.94 13.32 -1.44
N ALA A 655 -2.16 14.42 -2.18
CA ALA A 655 -3.42 15.16 -2.21
C ALA A 655 -4.53 14.47 -3.03
N GLY A 656 -4.26 13.33 -3.68
CA GLY A 656 -5.21 12.70 -4.61
C GLY A 656 -5.46 13.54 -5.87
N LEU A 657 -4.52 14.42 -6.24
CA LEU A 657 -4.60 15.27 -7.42
C LEU A 657 -3.78 14.66 -8.56
N HIS A 658 -4.42 14.42 -9.70
CA HIS A 658 -3.77 13.77 -10.84
C HIS A 658 -2.56 14.59 -11.36
N PRO A 659 -1.34 14.01 -11.47
CA PRO A 659 -0.13 14.75 -11.83
C PRO A 659 0.13 14.82 -13.35
N HIS A 660 -0.90 14.68 -14.19
CA HIS A 660 -0.73 14.52 -15.65
C HIS A 660 0.04 15.69 -16.28
N GLY A 661 -0.34 16.92 -15.89
CA GLY A 661 0.27 18.16 -16.40
C GLY A 661 1.75 18.34 -16.05
N LEU A 662 2.28 17.57 -15.08
CA LEU A 662 3.69 17.58 -14.71
C LEU A 662 4.55 16.68 -15.62
N GLY A 663 3.94 15.72 -16.32
CA GLY A 663 4.63 14.82 -17.25
C GLY A 663 4.71 15.36 -18.68
N ALA A 664 3.99 16.45 -18.99
CA ALA A 664 3.90 17.02 -20.33
C ALA A 664 4.20 18.52 -20.31
N PHE A 665 5.03 18.98 -21.24
CA PHE A 665 5.31 20.41 -21.41
C PHE A 665 3.99 21.17 -21.62
N PRO A 666 3.73 22.28 -20.90
CA PRO A 666 4.67 23.15 -20.17
C PRO A 666 4.89 22.84 -18.68
N TYR A 667 4.63 21.61 -18.21
CA TYR A 667 4.96 21.15 -16.85
C TYR A 667 4.33 21.99 -15.72
N PHE A 668 3.10 22.45 -15.92
CA PHE A 668 2.47 23.35 -14.94
C PHE A 668 1.97 22.59 -13.69
N PRO A 669 2.27 23.11 -12.48
CA PRO A 669 1.58 22.66 -11.28
C PRO A 669 0.11 23.06 -11.36
N LEU A 670 -0.78 22.25 -10.76
CA LEU A 670 -2.21 22.60 -10.68
C LEU A 670 -2.45 23.85 -9.83
N ILE A 671 -1.69 24.02 -8.76
CA ILE A 671 -1.78 25.14 -7.84
C ILE A 671 -0.42 25.39 -7.18
N LEU A 672 -0.04 26.66 -6.99
CA LEU A 672 1.19 27.03 -6.29
C LEU A 672 1.03 27.02 -4.77
N THR A 673 -0.14 27.43 -4.29
CA THR A 673 -0.48 27.50 -2.87
C THR A 673 -1.70 26.62 -2.60
N PRO A 674 -1.50 25.33 -2.26
CA PRO A 674 -2.61 24.43 -1.99
C PRO A 674 -3.51 24.92 -0.84
N PRO A 675 -4.81 24.60 -0.85
CA PRO A 675 -5.68 24.85 0.31
C PRO A 675 -5.24 23.99 1.50
N VAL A 676 -5.76 24.32 2.69
CA VAL A 676 -5.62 23.44 3.86
C VAL A 676 -6.52 22.22 3.65
N PHE A 677 -5.93 21.03 3.64
CA PHE A 677 -6.65 19.76 3.56
C PHE A 677 -7.02 19.27 4.96
N SER A 678 -7.88 18.26 5.06
CA SER A 678 -8.05 17.51 6.30
C SER A 678 -7.33 16.15 6.23
N ALA A 679 -6.93 15.60 7.38
CA ALA A 679 -6.35 14.27 7.47
C ALA A 679 -7.27 13.21 6.85
N GLY A 680 -8.59 13.39 6.98
CA GLY A 680 -9.60 12.53 6.35
C GLY A 680 -9.58 12.57 4.82
N ASP A 681 -9.32 13.74 4.21
CA ASP A 681 -9.21 13.87 2.75
C ASP A 681 -8.00 13.12 2.20
N LEU A 682 -6.92 13.04 2.99
CA LEU A 682 -5.65 12.45 2.59
C LEU A 682 -5.44 11.00 3.07
N GLY A 683 -6.41 10.41 3.75
CA GLY A 683 -6.31 9.04 4.29
C GLY A 683 -5.29 8.89 5.43
N LEU A 684 -5.01 9.98 6.17
CA LEU A 684 -4.08 9.95 7.29
C LEU A 684 -4.78 9.44 8.56
N GLY A 685 -4.09 8.60 9.33
CA GLY A 685 -4.59 7.84 10.48
C GLY A 685 -4.68 8.63 11.79
N SER A 686 -4.66 9.97 11.74
CA SER A 686 -5.00 10.84 12.86
C SER A 686 -6.51 11.14 12.88
N ASP A 687 -6.97 12.05 13.73
CA ASP A 687 -8.38 12.48 13.71
C ASP A 687 -8.70 13.11 12.34
N PRO A 688 -9.80 12.72 11.66
CA PRO A 688 -10.07 13.15 10.29
C PRO A 688 -10.24 14.67 10.13
N ALA A 689 -10.51 15.41 11.21
CA ALA A 689 -10.63 16.86 11.18
C ALA A 689 -9.28 17.60 11.31
N VAL A 690 -8.17 16.89 11.57
CA VAL A 690 -6.83 17.48 11.69
C VAL A 690 -6.46 18.19 10.38
N PRO A 691 -6.14 19.49 10.39
CA PRO A 691 -5.69 20.21 9.22
C PRO A 691 -4.33 19.69 8.75
N VAL A 692 -4.17 19.64 7.42
CA VAL A 692 -2.93 19.27 6.74
C VAL A 692 -2.51 20.41 5.81
N LEU A 693 -1.36 20.99 6.09
CA LEU A 693 -0.68 21.95 5.24
C LEU A 693 0.16 21.20 4.18
N LEU A 694 -0.06 21.51 2.91
CA LEU A 694 0.89 21.19 1.85
C LEU A 694 1.72 22.45 1.55
N MET A 695 3.05 22.31 1.55
CA MET A 695 3.95 23.44 1.35
C MET A 695 3.78 24.08 -0.04
N PRO A 696 3.81 25.42 -0.16
CA PRO A 696 3.77 26.09 -1.46
C PRO A 696 4.86 25.57 -2.40
N VAL A 697 4.50 25.38 -3.67
CA VAL A 697 5.39 24.95 -4.76
C VAL A 697 5.73 26.14 -5.67
N VAL A 698 6.81 26.01 -6.45
CA VAL A 698 7.29 27.10 -7.33
C VAL A 698 7.03 26.79 -8.80
N SER A 699 7.27 25.55 -9.23
CA SER A 699 7.07 25.09 -10.61
C SER A 699 6.71 23.60 -10.63
N GLY A 700 6.64 22.99 -11.82
CA GLY A 700 6.38 21.55 -11.93
C GLY A 700 7.47 20.66 -11.36
N PHE A 701 8.72 21.14 -11.36
CA PHE A 701 9.89 20.38 -10.89
C PHE A 701 10.59 21.00 -9.67
N VAL A 702 10.14 22.18 -9.22
CA VAL A 702 10.61 22.81 -7.98
C VAL A 702 9.44 22.91 -7.01
N GLY A 703 9.43 22.03 -6.02
CA GLY A 703 8.31 21.86 -5.11
C GLY A 703 8.48 22.55 -3.76
N GLY A 704 7.71 22.05 -2.79
CA GLY A 704 7.66 22.58 -1.44
C GLY A 704 8.81 22.12 -0.55
N ASP A 705 9.53 21.07 -0.95
CA ASP A 705 10.83 20.69 -0.40
C ASP A 705 11.88 21.78 -0.63
N THR A 706 12.02 22.29 -1.85
CA THR A 706 12.92 23.43 -2.14
C THR A 706 12.46 24.69 -1.41
N MET A 707 11.15 24.96 -1.37
CA MET A 707 10.59 26.07 -0.59
C MET A 707 10.96 25.94 0.89
N ALA A 708 10.80 24.75 1.47
CA ALA A 708 11.18 24.48 2.85
C ALA A 708 12.68 24.71 3.08
N ALA A 709 13.55 24.25 2.18
CA ALA A 709 14.99 24.51 2.26
C ALA A 709 15.33 26.02 2.21
N ILE A 710 14.65 26.79 1.36
CA ILE A 710 14.80 28.26 1.31
C ILE A 710 14.35 28.90 2.62
N LEU A 711 13.24 28.47 3.22
CA LEU A 711 12.78 29.00 4.51
C LEU A 711 13.71 28.63 5.68
N ALA A 712 14.31 27.44 5.64
CA ALA A 712 15.23 26.99 6.66
C ALA A 712 16.55 27.78 6.61
N ASP A 713 17.08 28.05 5.42
CA ASP A 713 18.33 28.81 5.30
C ASP A 713 18.12 30.33 5.23
N ARG A 714 16.97 30.84 4.78
CA ARG A 714 16.59 32.28 4.68
C ARG A 714 17.55 33.16 3.84
N PRO A 715 17.95 32.77 2.61
CA PRO A 715 18.86 33.57 1.80
C PRO A 715 18.24 34.91 1.36
N HIS A 716 16.91 34.98 1.19
CA HIS A 716 16.17 36.20 0.83
C HIS A 716 16.12 37.28 1.91
N GLU A 717 16.73 37.05 3.07
CA GLU A 717 16.85 38.06 4.13
C GLU A 717 18.27 38.63 4.26
N ARG A 718 19.24 38.05 3.54
CA ARG A 718 20.65 38.41 3.66
C ARG A 718 21.12 39.20 2.44
N ASP A 719 22.19 39.96 2.63
CA ASP A 719 22.91 40.60 1.52
C ASP A 719 23.82 39.59 0.80
N GLU A 720 24.34 38.59 1.54
CA GLU A 720 25.23 37.54 1.00
C GLU A 720 24.52 36.73 -0.10
N VAL A 721 25.18 36.57 -1.25
CA VAL A 721 24.72 35.70 -2.32
C VAL A 721 24.90 34.25 -1.89
N THR A 722 23.77 33.56 -1.75
CA THR A 722 23.73 32.17 -1.30
C THR A 722 23.29 31.26 -2.44
N LEU A 723 24.06 30.20 -2.68
CA LEU A 723 23.68 29.04 -3.48
C LEU A 723 23.24 27.92 -2.53
N ILE A 724 22.00 27.44 -2.64
CA ILE A 724 21.53 26.22 -2.00
C ILE A 724 21.49 25.12 -3.07
N VAL A 725 22.12 23.99 -2.76
CA VAL A 725 22.14 22.80 -3.60
C VAL A 725 21.55 21.65 -2.79
N ASP A 726 20.36 21.20 -3.16
CA ASP A 726 19.79 19.95 -2.66
C ASP A 726 20.21 18.81 -3.58
N ILE A 727 21.03 17.90 -3.05
CA ILE A 727 21.56 16.78 -3.82
C ILE A 727 20.71 15.54 -3.53
N GLY A 728 19.85 15.19 -4.48
CA GLY A 728 19.10 13.94 -4.50
C GLY A 728 19.03 13.34 -5.91
N THR A 729 17.99 12.55 -6.16
CA THR A 729 17.66 12.01 -7.51
C THR A 729 17.52 13.13 -8.54
N ASN A 730 17.00 14.27 -8.09
CA ASN A 730 17.02 15.55 -8.76
C ASN A 730 18.02 16.46 -8.03
N GLY A 731 18.64 17.38 -8.77
CA GLY A 731 19.44 18.46 -8.21
C GLY A 731 18.64 19.75 -8.17
N GLU A 732 17.93 20.01 -7.08
CA GLU A 732 17.23 21.28 -6.87
C GLU A 732 18.21 22.38 -6.42
N LEU A 733 18.12 23.54 -7.09
CA LEU A 733 19.04 24.66 -6.89
C LEU A 733 18.26 25.92 -6.54
N ALA A 734 18.77 26.71 -5.60
CA ALA A 734 18.32 28.07 -5.35
C ALA A 734 19.52 29.01 -5.25
N LEU A 735 19.50 30.13 -5.98
CA LEU A 735 20.60 31.11 -6.00
C LEU A 735 20.06 32.53 -5.81
N GLY A 736 20.68 33.27 -4.91
CA GLY A 736 20.49 34.72 -4.79
C GLY A 736 20.55 35.20 -3.34
N ASN A 737 19.86 36.30 -3.07
CA ASN A 737 19.89 37.02 -1.80
C ASN A 737 18.57 37.80 -1.60
N ARG A 738 18.57 38.85 -0.75
CA ARG A 738 17.41 39.72 -0.54
C ARG A 738 16.87 40.45 -1.77
N ASP A 739 17.69 40.67 -2.80
CA ASP A 739 17.29 41.35 -4.03
C ASP A 739 16.46 40.44 -4.95
N GLY A 740 16.59 39.13 -4.77
CA GLY A 740 15.82 38.13 -5.49
C GLY A 740 16.48 36.76 -5.47
N LEU A 741 15.66 35.73 -5.70
CA LEU A 741 16.08 34.35 -5.77
C LEU A 741 15.64 33.72 -7.09
N TRP A 742 16.56 32.99 -7.69
CA TRP A 742 16.31 32.12 -8.83
C TRP A 742 16.36 30.67 -8.41
N VAL A 743 15.51 29.83 -9.00
CA VAL A 743 15.45 28.40 -8.72
C VAL A 743 15.40 27.58 -10.00
N THR A 744 15.97 26.39 -9.98
CA THR A 744 15.83 25.38 -11.05
C THR A 744 15.90 23.97 -10.45
N SER A 745 15.53 22.98 -11.26
CA SER A 745 15.78 21.57 -10.98
C SER A 745 16.64 20.98 -12.10
N CYS A 746 17.57 20.10 -11.76
CA CYS A 746 18.48 19.45 -12.69
C CYS A 746 18.26 17.94 -12.65
N ALA A 747 18.20 17.28 -13.81
CA ALA A 747 18.13 15.82 -13.90
C ALA A 747 19.53 15.21 -13.64
N THR A 748 19.93 15.13 -12.39
CA THR A 748 21.20 14.52 -11.95
C THR A 748 21.17 12.99 -12.09
N GLY A 749 19.98 12.38 -12.05
CA GLY A 749 19.80 10.94 -12.18
C GLY A 749 20.26 10.17 -10.93
N PRO A 750 19.96 8.87 -10.86
CA PRO A 750 20.12 8.12 -9.60
C PRO A 750 21.55 7.60 -9.38
N ALA A 751 22.51 8.00 -10.24
CA ALA A 751 23.92 7.60 -10.16
C ALA A 751 24.55 7.95 -8.80
N LEU A 752 24.19 9.11 -8.25
CA LEU A 752 24.66 9.59 -6.96
C LEU A 752 24.08 8.76 -5.80
N GLU A 753 23.00 8.01 -6.03
CA GLU A 753 22.40 7.09 -5.04
C GLU A 753 22.98 5.66 -5.13
N GLY A 754 24.02 5.45 -5.94
CA GLY A 754 24.60 4.14 -6.22
C GLY A 754 23.76 3.29 -7.18
N ALA A 755 22.63 3.81 -7.69
CA ALA A 755 21.90 3.16 -8.75
C ALA A 755 22.61 3.37 -10.09
N GLN A 756 22.44 2.46 -11.05
CA GLN A 756 23.12 2.50 -12.36
C GLN A 756 24.67 2.49 -12.33
N ILE A 757 25.28 2.43 -11.15
CA ILE A 757 26.69 2.13 -10.94
C ILE A 757 26.85 0.61 -10.73
N SER A 758 27.89 0.03 -11.32
CA SER A 758 28.08 -1.43 -11.45
C SER A 758 28.28 -2.11 -10.11
N CYS A 759 29.25 -1.63 -9.32
CA CYS A 759 29.45 -2.00 -7.92
C CYS A 759 28.79 -0.98 -6.97
N GLY A 760 27.79 -0.25 -7.46
CA GLY A 760 27.09 0.79 -6.73
C GLY A 760 26.14 0.24 -5.69
N MET A 761 26.27 0.74 -4.47
CA MET A 761 25.38 0.46 -3.35
C MET A 761 25.06 1.76 -2.60
N ARG A 762 24.12 1.71 -1.65
CA ARG A 762 23.80 2.87 -0.82
C ARG A 762 24.81 3.04 0.32
N ALA A 763 24.81 4.19 0.97
CA ALA A 763 25.67 4.52 2.12
C ALA A 763 25.25 3.74 3.39
N ILE A 764 25.49 2.43 3.39
CA ILE A 764 25.17 1.49 4.46
C ILE A 764 26.46 0.85 5.01
N SER A 765 26.38 0.10 6.11
CA SER A 765 27.56 -0.62 6.63
C SER A 765 28.16 -1.54 5.55
N GLY A 766 29.48 -1.46 5.32
CA GLY A 766 30.14 -2.18 4.23
C GLY A 766 30.27 -1.38 2.92
N ALA A 767 29.63 -0.22 2.80
CA ALA A 767 29.82 0.64 1.62
C ALA A 767 31.11 1.47 1.72
N ILE A 768 31.88 1.49 0.64
CA ILE A 768 33.00 2.41 0.46
C ILE A 768 32.42 3.81 0.31
N HIS A 769 32.69 4.68 1.28
CA HIS A 769 32.14 6.04 1.32
C HIS A 769 33.18 7.13 1.07
N ARG A 770 34.46 6.77 1.15
CA ARG A 770 35.58 7.67 0.89
C ARG A 770 36.62 6.93 0.07
N VAL A 771 37.21 7.62 -0.89
CA VAL A 771 38.36 7.15 -1.67
C VAL A 771 39.35 8.30 -1.82
N TRP A 772 40.64 8.04 -1.67
CA TRP A 772 41.67 9.06 -1.88
C TRP A 772 42.90 8.44 -2.54
N ALA A 773 43.66 9.27 -3.25
CA ALA A 773 44.94 8.90 -3.81
C ALA A 773 46.09 9.35 -2.89
N ASP A 774 47.11 8.51 -2.75
CA ASP A 774 48.41 8.85 -2.16
C ASP A 774 49.56 8.16 -2.91
N ASP A 775 50.78 8.25 -2.37
CA ASP A 775 52.00 7.68 -2.98
C ASP A 775 51.94 6.15 -3.17
N THR A 776 51.04 5.46 -2.45
CA THR A 776 50.88 4.00 -2.49
C THR A 776 49.78 3.54 -3.44
N GLY A 777 48.91 4.45 -3.88
CA GLY A 777 47.81 4.18 -4.81
C GLY A 777 46.47 4.76 -4.35
N LEU A 778 45.38 4.08 -4.69
CA LEU A 778 44.04 4.41 -4.22
C LEU A 778 43.75 3.69 -2.90
N ASN A 779 43.34 4.45 -1.90
CA ASN A 779 42.91 3.97 -0.60
C ASN A 779 41.43 4.31 -0.39
N TYR A 780 40.79 3.63 0.56
CA TYR A 780 39.35 3.77 0.80
C TYR A 780 38.96 3.54 2.26
N ASP A 781 37.86 4.17 2.68
CA ASP A 781 37.20 3.93 3.97
C ASP A 781 35.80 3.32 3.75
N VAL A 782 35.41 2.44 4.67
CA VAL A 782 34.15 1.68 4.63
C VAL A 782 33.27 2.07 5.81
N LEU A 783 31.97 2.28 5.59
CA LEU A 783 31.03 2.62 6.65
C LEU A 783 30.81 1.43 7.62
N GLY A 784 30.71 1.72 8.93
CA GLY A 784 30.39 0.76 10.01
C GLY A 784 31.51 0.65 11.08
N GLU A 785 31.17 0.27 12.32
CA GLU A 785 32.17 0.19 13.41
C GLU A 785 33.27 -0.85 13.11
N GLU A 786 34.51 -0.39 13.19
CA GLU A 786 35.72 -1.07 12.77
C GLU A 786 36.03 -2.31 13.62
N VAL A 787 36.30 -3.43 12.93
CA VAL A 787 37.46 -4.36 13.06
C VAL A 787 37.34 -5.49 12.00
N LYS A 788 36.16 -5.70 11.36
CA LYS A 788 35.96 -6.81 10.38
C LYS A 788 35.14 -6.54 9.11
N ASN A 789 34.70 -5.31 8.83
CA ASN A 789 33.83 -5.08 7.65
C ASN A 789 34.65 -4.99 6.36
N ARG A 790 34.69 -6.10 5.60
CA ARG A 790 35.13 -6.10 4.21
C ARG A 790 34.14 -5.28 3.36
N PRO A 791 34.61 -4.51 2.36
CA PRO A 791 33.75 -3.68 1.51
C PRO A 791 32.81 -4.55 0.67
N LEU A 792 31.57 -4.07 0.50
CA LEU A 792 30.53 -4.73 -0.27
C LEU A 792 30.25 -4.04 -1.62
N GLY A 793 30.66 -2.78 -1.75
CA GLY A 793 30.40 -1.93 -2.92
C GLY A 793 30.73 -0.47 -2.63
N ILE A 794 30.38 0.43 -3.54
CA ILE A 794 30.71 1.87 -3.51
C ILE A 794 29.43 2.70 -3.40
N CYS A 795 29.35 3.63 -2.45
CA CYS A 795 28.22 4.57 -2.37
C CYS A 795 28.47 5.90 -3.10
N GLY A 796 27.45 6.77 -3.14
CA GLY A 796 27.47 8.05 -3.85
C GLY A 796 28.69 8.92 -3.58
N SER A 797 29.02 9.16 -2.32
CA SER A 797 30.23 9.89 -1.92
C SER A 797 31.50 9.15 -2.37
N GLY A 798 31.53 7.83 -2.19
CA GLY A 798 32.66 6.98 -2.57
C GLY A 798 32.94 6.97 -4.07
N ILE A 799 31.92 7.01 -4.93
CA ILE A 799 32.12 6.99 -6.39
C ILE A 799 32.59 8.36 -6.91
N ILE A 800 32.14 9.46 -6.31
CA ILE A 800 32.67 10.80 -6.60
C ILE A 800 34.15 10.88 -6.23
N ASP A 801 34.47 10.46 -5.00
CA ASP A 801 35.84 10.40 -4.48
C ASP A 801 36.73 9.49 -5.32
N ALA A 802 36.22 8.33 -5.76
CA ALA A 802 36.95 7.41 -6.61
C ALA A 802 37.28 8.04 -7.96
N ILE A 803 36.30 8.68 -8.61
CA ILE A 803 36.52 9.32 -9.91
C ILE A 803 37.48 10.51 -9.78
N ALA A 804 37.35 11.32 -8.73
CA ALA A 804 38.27 12.43 -8.46
C ALA A 804 39.70 11.92 -8.30
N SER A 805 39.89 10.91 -7.45
CA SER A 805 41.20 10.31 -7.17
C SER A 805 41.79 9.61 -8.40
N MET A 806 40.97 8.88 -9.17
CA MET A 806 41.39 8.26 -10.43
C MET A 806 41.73 9.29 -11.51
N ARG A 807 41.06 10.46 -11.55
CA ARG A 807 41.43 11.58 -12.43
C ARG A 807 42.78 12.16 -12.03
N GLN A 808 43.02 12.35 -10.73
CA GLN A 808 44.29 12.86 -10.18
C GLN A 808 45.46 11.93 -10.52
N MET A 809 45.25 10.61 -10.47
CA MET A 809 46.28 9.61 -10.83
C MET A 809 46.44 9.37 -12.34
N GLY A 810 45.67 10.05 -13.19
CA GLY A 810 45.69 9.84 -14.64
C GLY A 810 45.06 8.53 -15.14
N ILE A 811 44.40 7.77 -14.26
CA ILE A 811 43.69 6.53 -14.61
C ILE A 811 42.45 6.85 -15.46
N ILE A 812 41.80 7.99 -15.20
CA ILE A 812 40.72 8.53 -16.02
C ILE A 812 41.29 9.71 -16.81
N LEU A 813 41.04 9.74 -18.12
CA LEU A 813 41.37 10.85 -19.00
C LEU A 813 40.30 11.97 -18.91
N PRO A 814 40.58 13.23 -19.33
CA PRO A 814 39.57 14.30 -19.34
C PRO A 814 38.26 13.93 -20.04
N SER A 815 38.35 13.08 -21.06
CA SER A 815 37.19 12.54 -21.79
C SER A 815 36.31 11.57 -21.00
N GLY A 816 36.75 11.12 -19.82
CA GLY A 816 36.15 10.04 -19.05
C GLY A 816 36.47 8.63 -19.55
N ARG A 817 37.34 8.49 -20.56
CA ARG A 817 37.91 7.17 -20.90
C ARG A 817 38.88 6.74 -19.80
N LEU A 818 38.94 5.44 -19.54
CA LEU A 818 40.02 4.85 -18.75
C LEU A 818 41.29 4.84 -19.58
N ASP A 819 42.44 5.14 -18.97
CA ASP A 819 43.73 5.18 -19.64
C ASP A 819 44.18 3.76 -20.04
N GLU A 820 44.18 3.53 -21.34
CA GLU A 820 44.59 2.28 -21.99
C GLU A 820 46.10 2.09 -21.98
N THR A 821 46.90 3.00 -21.42
CA THR A 821 48.33 2.76 -21.21
C THR A 821 48.62 2.19 -19.82
N SER A 822 47.70 2.35 -18.87
CA SER A 822 47.84 1.83 -17.51
C SER A 822 47.66 0.30 -17.48
N ASP A 823 48.57 -0.39 -16.80
CA ASP A 823 48.51 -1.84 -16.57
C ASP A 823 47.40 -2.22 -15.57
N GLN A 824 46.85 -1.24 -14.84
CA GLN A 824 45.80 -1.45 -13.85
C GLN A 824 44.37 -1.35 -14.46
N VAL A 825 44.26 -1.02 -15.74
CA VAL A 825 42.98 -0.89 -16.46
C VAL A 825 42.74 -2.14 -17.31
N GLU A 826 41.62 -2.81 -17.06
CA GLU A 826 41.16 -3.94 -17.86
C GLU A 826 40.71 -3.48 -19.25
N ARG A 827 41.10 -4.20 -20.30
CA ARG A 827 40.85 -3.84 -21.70
C ARG A 827 40.06 -4.93 -22.41
N ASP A 828 39.17 -4.54 -23.32
CA ASP A 828 38.46 -5.50 -24.18
C ASP A 828 39.30 -5.95 -25.39
N GLU A 829 38.75 -6.84 -26.21
CA GLU A 829 39.38 -7.36 -27.44
C GLU A 829 39.77 -6.27 -28.46
N LYS A 830 39.17 -5.08 -28.35
CA LYS A 830 39.45 -3.93 -29.22
C LYS A 830 40.47 -2.96 -28.58
N GLY A 831 41.03 -3.32 -27.42
CA GLY A 831 41.97 -2.51 -26.67
C GLY A 831 41.34 -1.39 -25.86
N VAL A 832 40.00 -1.35 -25.72
CA VAL A 832 39.31 -0.27 -25.01
C VAL A 832 39.30 -0.52 -23.51
N GLY A 833 39.68 0.48 -22.72
CA GLY A 833 39.62 0.40 -21.26
C GLY A 833 38.18 0.25 -20.75
N ARG A 834 37.90 -0.79 -19.96
CA ARG A 834 36.55 -1.17 -19.51
C ARG A 834 36.32 -1.03 -18.01
N ALA A 835 37.30 -1.39 -17.19
CA ALA A 835 37.17 -1.32 -15.74
C ALA A 835 38.51 -1.10 -15.04
N TYR A 836 38.46 -0.52 -13.85
CA TYR A 836 39.55 -0.47 -12.89
C TYR A 836 39.08 -1.14 -11.60
N THR A 837 39.84 -2.10 -11.09
CA THR A 837 39.48 -2.82 -9.86
C THR A 837 40.00 -2.07 -8.64
N LEU A 838 39.07 -1.48 -7.87
CA LEU A 838 39.37 -0.73 -6.65
C LEU A 838 39.64 -1.67 -5.47
N VAL A 839 38.84 -2.75 -5.34
CA VAL A 839 39.05 -3.78 -4.32
C VAL A 839 39.05 -5.16 -4.97
N PRO A 840 40.14 -5.93 -4.85
CA PRO A 840 40.18 -7.32 -5.32
C PRO A 840 39.20 -8.22 -4.57
N ARG A 841 38.72 -9.27 -5.24
CA ARG A 841 37.77 -10.26 -4.71
C ARG A 841 38.17 -10.85 -3.36
N GLU A 842 39.47 -11.01 -3.09
CA GLU A 842 39.98 -11.61 -1.85
C GLU A 842 39.76 -10.71 -0.63
N GLN A 843 39.68 -9.39 -0.87
CA GLN A 843 39.51 -8.37 0.15
C GLN A 843 38.06 -7.90 0.26
N SER A 844 37.26 -8.12 -0.79
CA SER A 844 35.83 -7.83 -0.86
C SER A 844 34.99 -8.77 0.02
N GLY A 845 33.92 -8.24 0.62
CA GLY A 845 32.93 -9.01 1.37
C GLY A 845 31.95 -9.77 0.47
N THR A 846 31.95 -9.47 -0.84
CA THR A 846 31.07 -10.13 -1.82
C THR A 846 31.73 -11.29 -2.56
N GLY A 847 33.00 -11.59 -2.28
CA GLY A 847 33.80 -12.57 -3.04
C GLY A 847 33.96 -12.20 -4.52
N SER A 848 33.75 -10.94 -4.87
CA SER A 848 33.82 -10.40 -6.24
C SER A 848 34.62 -9.11 -6.25
N ASP A 849 35.27 -8.82 -7.37
CA ASP A 849 36.00 -7.57 -7.57
C ASP A 849 35.03 -6.37 -7.46
N ILE A 850 35.43 -5.34 -6.70
CA ILE A 850 34.72 -4.05 -6.64
C ILE A 850 35.45 -3.11 -7.58
N SER A 851 34.82 -2.83 -8.72
CA SER A 851 35.46 -2.12 -9.82
C SER A 851 34.66 -0.87 -10.22
N VAL A 852 35.38 0.14 -10.71
CA VAL A 852 34.81 1.32 -11.37
C VAL A 852 34.88 1.09 -12.87
N THR A 853 33.74 0.94 -13.52
CA THR A 853 33.66 0.66 -14.96
C THR A 853 33.56 1.94 -15.79
N LEU A 854 33.89 1.86 -17.08
CA LEU A 854 33.67 2.97 -18.02
C LEU A 854 32.20 3.41 -18.05
N LYS A 855 31.24 2.47 -17.87
CA LYS A 855 29.81 2.81 -17.80
C LYS A 855 29.49 3.66 -16.57
N ASP A 856 30.10 3.34 -15.44
CA ASP A 856 29.92 4.07 -14.18
C ASP A 856 30.44 5.50 -14.31
N VAL A 857 31.63 5.66 -14.90
CA VAL A 857 32.21 6.99 -15.19
C VAL A 857 31.25 7.82 -16.06
N ARG A 858 30.63 7.22 -17.09
CA ARG A 858 29.66 7.92 -17.95
C ARG A 858 28.43 8.38 -17.18
N GLN A 859 27.93 7.59 -16.23
CA GLN A 859 26.79 8.00 -15.42
C GLN A 859 27.11 9.21 -14.53
N ILE A 860 28.30 9.23 -13.93
CA ILE A 860 28.75 10.38 -13.13
C ILE A 860 28.97 11.61 -14.01
N GLN A 861 29.49 11.47 -15.23
CA GLN A 861 29.62 12.58 -16.17
C GLN A 861 28.28 13.24 -16.52
N LEU A 862 27.20 12.47 -16.64
CA LEU A 862 25.85 13.01 -16.88
C LEU A 862 25.35 13.78 -15.66
N ALA A 863 25.44 13.16 -14.47
CA ALA A 863 25.00 13.78 -13.22
C ALA A 863 25.74 15.09 -12.94
N LYS A 864 27.06 15.07 -13.08
CA LYS A 864 27.92 16.21 -12.78
C LYS A 864 27.78 17.34 -13.81
N GLY A 865 27.60 16.99 -15.09
CA GLY A 865 27.32 17.96 -16.14
C GLY A 865 25.99 18.68 -15.94
N ALA A 866 24.95 17.95 -15.49
CA ALA A 866 23.62 18.53 -15.24
C ALA A 866 23.68 19.58 -14.13
N LEU A 867 24.33 19.24 -13.02
CA LEU A 867 24.40 20.13 -11.85
C LEU A 867 25.25 21.38 -12.13
N CYS A 868 26.44 21.20 -12.72
CA CYS A 868 27.35 22.31 -13.03
C CYS A 868 26.69 23.31 -13.97
N VAL A 869 26.10 22.83 -15.07
CA VAL A 869 25.40 23.68 -16.04
C VAL A 869 24.19 24.35 -15.42
N GLY A 870 23.43 23.65 -14.57
CA GLY A 870 22.30 24.23 -13.84
C GLY A 870 22.72 25.45 -13.00
N ILE A 871 23.82 25.33 -12.25
CA ILE A 871 24.36 26.42 -11.41
C ILE A 871 24.85 27.58 -12.29
N GLU A 872 25.63 27.31 -13.33
CA GLU A 872 26.15 28.37 -14.22
C GLU A 872 25.04 29.12 -14.97
N PHE A 873 23.98 28.43 -15.37
CA PHE A 873 22.84 29.05 -16.02
C PHE A 873 22.03 29.92 -15.05
N LEU A 874 21.85 29.46 -13.81
CA LEU A 874 21.25 30.29 -12.76
C LEU A 874 22.07 31.56 -12.52
N MET A 875 23.39 31.44 -12.38
CA MET A 875 24.31 32.57 -12.21
C MET A 875 24.16 33.58 -13.36
N ARG A 876 24.21 33.10 -14.61
CA ARG A 876 24.04 33.94 -15.81
C ARG A 876 22.70 34.65 -15.86
N LYS A 877 21.59 33.96 -15.51
CA LYS A 877 20.25 34.56 -15.50
C LYS A 877 20.05 35.52 -14.35
N ALA A 878 20.68 35.28 -13.22
CA ALA A 878 20.65 36.16 -12.06
C ALA A 878 21.57 37.38 -12.22
N GLY A 879 22.53 37.34 -13.15
CA GLY A 879 23.57 38.37 -13.27
C GLY A 879 24.54 38.34 -12.09
N ILE A 880 24.81 37.14 -11.56
CA ILE A 880 25.64 36.89 -10.39
C ILE A 880 26.93 36.21 -10.84
N ASP A 881 28.06 36.87 -10.63
CA ASP A 881 29.38 36.34 -10.99
C ASP A 881 30.11 35.71 -9.79
N GLN A 882 29.71 36.06 -8.56
CA GLN A 882 30.34 35.61 -7.32
C GLN A 882 29.31 35.02 -6.35
N ILE A 883 29.67 33.91 -5.70
CA ILE A 883 28.87 33.26 -4.66
C ILE A 883 29.61 33.45 -3.34
N ASP A 884 28.96 34.07 -2.35
CA ASP A 884 29.55 34.28 -1.03
C ASP A 884 29.45 33.02 -0.17
N ARG A 885 28.33 32.30 -0.30
CA ARG A 885 28.03 31.13 0.52
C ARG A 885 27.35 30.02 -0.30
N THR A 886 27.82 28.79 -0.12
CA THR A 886 27.19 27.61 -0.71
C THR A 886 26.68 26.69 0.39
N VAL A 887 25.43 26.27 0.31
CA VAL A 887 24.78 25.37 1.25
C VAL A 887 24.49 24.06 0.54
N LEU A 888 25.12 22.99 1.00
CA LEU A 888 24.89 21.65 0.49
C LEU A 888 23.95 20.93 1.45
N THR A 889 22.82 20.43 0.94
CA THR A 889 21.80 19.70 1.70
C THR A 889 21.36 18.45 0.92
N GLY A 890 20.53 17.63 1.53
CA GLY A 890 20.00 16.39 0.96
C GLY A 890 20.66 15.15 1.58
N ALA A 891 20.26 13.97 1.13
CA ALA A 891 20.71 12.69 1.70
C ALA A 891 22.24 12.48 1.65
N PHE A 892 22.94 13.20 0.77
CA PHE A 892 24.40 13.16 0.61
C PHE A 892 25.12 14.32 1.32
N GLY A 893 24.44 15.43 1.57
CA GLY A 893 25.06 16.74 1.83
C GLY A 893 26.01 16.80 3.02
N ALA A 894 25.72 16.10 4.13
CA ALA A 894 26.54 16.12 5.34
C ALA A 894 27.85 15.33 5.25
N HIS A 895 27.96 14.38 4.31
CA HIS A 895 29.13 13.51 4.15
C HIS A 895 29.77 13.61 2.76
N PHE A 896 29.37 14.62 1.98
CA PHE A 896 29.83 14.88 0.62
C PHE A 896 31.13 15.69 0.62
N ASN A 897 32.18 15.18 -0.04
CA ASN A 897 33.40 15.95 -0.25
C ASN A 897 33.22 16.92 -1.43
N TRP A 898 32.91 18.17 -1.11
CA TRP A 898 32.67 19.21 -2.10
C TRP A 898 33.91 19.59 -2.90
N GLU A 899 35.12 19.41 -2.36
CA GLU A 899 36.37 19.66 -3.07
C GLU A 899 36.56 18.66 -4.21
N ASN A 900 36.26 17.38 -3.97
CA ASN A 900 36.27 16.36 -5.01
C ASN A 900 35.18 16.59 -6.05
N ALA A 901 34.00 17.06 -5.64
CA ALA A 901 32.94 17.45 -6.57
C ALA A 901 33.37 18.64 -7.46
N LEU A 902 34.06 19.63 -6.90
CA LEU A 902 34.66 20.73 -7.65
C LEU A 902 35.74 20.21 -8.61
N ALA A 903 36.64 19.32 -8.16
CA ALA A 903 37.72 18.77 -8.97
C ALA A 903 37.23 17.98 -10.20
N ILE A 904 36.11 17.27 -10.08
CA ILE A 904 35.50 16.59 -11.24
C ILE A 904 34.64 17.53 -12.09
N GLY A 905 34.44 18.79 -11.67
CA GLY A 905 33.61 19.78 -12.36
C GLY A 905 32.10 19.52 -12.21
N MET A 906 31.69 18.96 -11.08
CA MET A 906 30.29 18.85 -10.66
C MET A 906 29.76 20.16 -10.08
N LEU A 907 30.63 20.85 -9.33
CA LEU A 907 30.42 22.23 -8.88
C LEU A 907 31.25 23.16 -9.77
N PRO A 908 30.74 24.34 -10.16
CA PRO A 908 31.51 25.28 -10.98
C PRO A 908 32.60 25.98 -10.14
N PRO A 909 33.65 26.53 -10.79
CA PRO A 909 34.74 27.24 -10.10
C PRO A 909 34.30 28.36 -9.17
N ALA A 910 33.14 28.99 -9.42
CA ALA A 910 32.57 30.02 -8.56
C ALA A 910 32.31 29.54 -7.12
N VAL A 911 32.07 28.23 -6.92
CA VAL A 911 31.87 27.64 -5.59
C VAL A 911 33.17 27.59 -4.78
N ALA A 912 34.33 27.47 -5.44
CA ALA A 912 35.64 27.37 -4.79
C ALA A 912 35.97 28.58 -3.89
N GLN A 913 35.41 29.75 -4.21
CA GLN A 913 35.62 31.00 -3.48
C GLN A 913 34.56 31.26 -2.41
N SER A 914 33.52 30.41 -2.35
CA SER A 914 32.40 30.57 -1.43
C SER A 914 32.66 29.88 -0.10
N ARG A 915 32.01 30.36 0.97
CA ARG A 915 31.94 29.61 2.23
C ARG A 915 30.98 28.43 2.05
N VAL A 916 31.52 27.22 1.90
CA VAL A 916 30.72 25.99 1.78
C VAL A 916 30.28 25.51 3.18
N VAL A 917 28.98 25.28 3.34
CA VAL A 917 28.36 24.75 4.57
C VAL A 917 27.53 23.54 4.19
N ALA A 918 27.90 22.37 4.72
CA ALA A 918 27.07 21.18 4.66
C ALA A 918 26.03 21.24 5.79
N LYS A 919 24.77 21.02 5.46
CA LYS A 919 23.67 20.87 6.43
C LYS A 919 22.93 19.57 6.12
N ASP A 920 22.42 18.93 7.17
CA ASP A 920 21.45 17.84 7.02
C ASP A 920 20.13 18.37 6.42
N ASN A 921 19.15 17.49 6.27
CA ASN A 921 17.88 17.70 5.58
C ASN A 921 17.17 19.06 5.85
N LEU A 922 17.52 20.09 5.06
CA LEU A 922 16.92 21.42 5.17
C LEU A 922 15.44 21.46 4.81
N ALA A 923 14.98 20.58 3.91
CA ALA A 923 13.55 20.45 3.63
C ALA A 923 12.80 20.03 4.91
N GLY A 924 13.33 19.04 5.64
CA GLY A 924 12.83 18.65 6.96
C GLY A 924 12.80 19.80 7.97
N VAL A 925 13.89 20.58 8.08
CA VAL A 925 13.95 21.74 8.98
C VAL A 925 12.89 22.79 8.59
N GLY A 926 12.75 23.07 7.30
CA GLY A 926 11.84 24.08 6.80
C GLY A 926 10.37 23.72 6.99
N VAL A 927 9.99 22.46 6.83
CA VAL A 927 8.61 22.02 7.08
C VAL A 927 8.27 22.03 8.57
N VAL A 928 9.22 21.71 9.46
CA VAL A 928 9.07 21.88 10.91
C VAL A 928 8.89 23.36 11.27
N MET A 929 9.71 24.24 10.70
CA MET A 929 9.58 25.69 10.90
C MET A 929 8.22 26.22 10.41
N ALA A 930 7.77 25.77 9.23
CA ALA A 930 6.46 26.16 8.70
C ALA A 930 5.31 25.62 9.56
N LEU A 931 5.41 24.39 10.09
CA LEU A 931 4.43 23.84 11.03
C LEU A 931 4.32 24.70 12.30
N LEU A 932 5.46 25.12 12.87
CA LEU A 932 5.52 25.78 14.17
C LEU A 932 5.30 27.29 14.12
N ASP A 933 5.50 27.96 12.99
CA ASP A 933 5.39 29.42 12.87
C ASP A 933 4.53 29.84 11.67
N ARG A 934 3.36 30.42 11.95
CA ARG A 934 2.42 30.92 10.94
C ARG A 934 2.99 32.02 10.05
N LYS A 935 3.93 32.84 10.55
CA LYS A 935 4.54 33.91 9.74
C LYS A 935 5.36 33.30 8.62
N LEU A 936 6.04 32.18 8.89
CA LEU A 936 6.80 31.45 7.89
C LEU A 936 5.92 30.81 6.82
N ARG A 937 4.69 30.42 7.17
CA ARG A 937 3.70 29.97 6.18
C ARG A 937 3.27 31.09 5.24
N VAL A 938 2.99 32.27 5.79
CA VAL A 938 2.66 33.46 4.99
C VAL A 938 3.85 33.83 4.09
N GLU A 939 5.05 33.86 4.67
CA GLU A 939 6.29 34.12 3.96
C GLU A 939 6.51 33.14 2.79
N ALA A 940 6.28 31.84 3.00
CA ALA A 940 6.37 30.81 1.97
C ALA A 940 5.42 31.07 0.79
N ARG A 941 4.16 31.43 1.08
CA ARG A 941 3.14 31.73 0.06
C ARG A 941 3.46 33.00 -0.73
N ASP A 942 4.12 33.96 -0.12
CA ASP A 942 4.57 35.17 -0.79
C ASP A 942 5.85 34.94 -1.60
N LEU A 943 6.78 34.14 -1.08
CA LEU A 943 8.00 33.76 -1.78
C LEU A 943 7.70 32.96 -3.04
N CYS A 944 6.78 31.99 -3.01
CA CYS A 944 6.51 31.13 -4.17
C CYS A 944 6.09 31.93 -5.43
N ARG A 945 5.55 33.15 -5.26
CA ARG A 945 5.18 34.06 -6.35
C ARG A 945 6.30 35.01 -6.77
N ARG A 946 7.31 35.23 -5.92
CA ARG A 946 8.46 36.12 -6.17
C ARG A 946 9.68 35.37 -6.70
N LEU A 947 9.79 34.07 -6.41
CA LEU A 947 10.84 33.22 -6.93
C LEU A 947 10.79 33.16 -8.46
N ARG A 948 11.97 33.22 -9.09
CA ARG A 948 12.10 33.14 -10.54
C ARG A 948 12.56 31.74 -10.94
N TYR A 949 11.70 31.00 -11.61
CA TYR A 949 12.04 29.66 -12.10
C TYR A 949 12.77 29.75 -13.45
N LEU A 950 13.88 29.03 -13.57
CA LEU A 950 14.60 28.85 -14.82
C LEU A 950 14.33 27.46 -15.39
N GLU A 951 13.65 27.38 -16.54
CA GLU A 951 13.47 26.11 -17.25
C GLU A 951 14.68 25.83 -18.14
N LEU A 952 15.56 24.93 -17.69
CA LEU A 952 16.80 24.57 -18.38
C LEU A 952 16.54 24.01 -19.79
N ALA A 953 15.49 23.20 -19.97
CA ALA A 953 15.19 22.58 -21.26
C ALA A 953 14.81 23.58 -22.36
N THR A 954 14.41 24.81 -21.98
CA THR A 954 14.07 25.88 -22.94
C THR A 954 15.26 26.74 -23.34
N GLN A 955 16.42 26.56 -22.72
CA GLN A 955 17.60 27.36 -23.05
C GLN A 955 18.32 26.78 -24.28
N SER A 956 18.47 27.60 -25.32
CA SER A 956 19.01 27.17 -26.62
C SER A 956 20.43 26.60 -26.55
N ASP A 957 21.23 27.04 -25.59
CA ASP A 957 22.62 26.65 -25.37
C ASP A 957 22.78 25.48 -24.37
N PHE A 958 21.70 25.03 -23.73
CA PHE A 958 21.76 23.99 -22.69
C PHE A 958 22.37 22.68 -23.19
N ALA A 959 21.89 22.16 -24.33
CA ALA A 959 22.37 20.86 -24.85
C ALA A 959 23.89 20.87 -25.14
N MET A 960 24.41 21.99 -25.66
CA MET A 960 25.83 22.14 -25.94
C MET A 960 26.65 22.32 -24.66
N ALA A 961 26.18 23.17 -23.74
CA ALA A 961 26.84 23.39 -22.45
C ALA A 961 26.87 22.10 -21.61
N PHE A 962 25.76 21.35 -21.58
CA PHE A 962 25.66 20.04 -20.92
C PHE A 962 26.67 19.04 -21.51
N ALA A 963 26.72 18.92 -22.84
CA ALA A 963 27.69 18.04 -23.50
C ALA A 963 29.14 18.43 -23.17
N GLN A 964 29.48 19.71 -23.16
CA GLN A 964 30.81 20.19 -22.79
C GLN A 964 31.13 19.91 -21.32
N ALA A 965 30.17 20.14 -20.42
CA ALA A 965 30.32 19.92 -18.99
C ALA A 965 30.44 18.43 -18.60
N THR A 966 30.19 17.48 -19.51
CA THR A 966 30.49 16.06 -19.27
C THR A 966 32.00 15.78 -19.21
N MET A 967 32.84 16.60 -19.84
CA MET A 967 34.30 16.49 -19.77
C MET A 967 34.80 16.80 -18.35
N PHE A 968 35.75 16.03 -17.84
CA PHE A 968 36.39 16.34 -16.56
C PHE A 968 37.37 17.52 -16.72
N PRO A 969 37.45 18.46 -15.77
CA PRO A 969 38.47 19.52 -15.75
C PRO A 969 39.88 18.94 -15.80
N ASP A 970 40.85 19.70 -16.30
CA ASP A 970 42.25 19.28 -16.28
C ASP A 970 42.79 19.31 -14.84
N SER A 971 43.73 18.42 -14.51
CA SER A 971 44.24 18.23 -13.14
C SER A 971 45.06 19.41 -12.60
N ASP A 972 45.39 20.39 -13.45
CA ASP A 972 46.19 21.58 -13.13
C ASP A 972 45.33 22.85 -12.90
N THR A 973 44.00 22.73 -12.97
CA THR A 973 43.01 23.79 -12.70
C THR A 973 42.17 23.45 -11.49
#